data_AF-M1AYZ8-F1
#
_entry.id   AF-M1AYZ8-F1
#
_cell.length_a   1.000
_cell.length_b   1.000
_cell.length_c   1.000
_cell.angle_alpha   90.00
_cell.angle_beta   90.00
_cell.angle_gamma   90.00
#
_symmetry.space_group_name_H-M   'P 1'
#
loop_
_entity.id
_entity.type
_entity.pdbx_description
1 polymer ?
#
loop_
_entity_poly.entity_id
_entity_poly.type
_entity_poly.pdbx_seq_one_letter_code
_entity_poly.pdbx_strand_id
1 'polypeptide(L)'
;MQLFWEKNYEMARMCFKQAGETDWEKRAKAAYIMETAEQIRYSDPERARINLLEAAEIFLSIGRFKSAAECFYDLKDYKQAGSIYLDKCGELIKAAECFTLAGRYKKAAEIYAKGNYFTECLSVCTKGKCYDLGLKYIDFWKQHACQRDNVGKSADEIDEIRMEFLESCASNSFVHKDRKSMMKFVRIFPSMDLKRKFLMSRKCLDELLRLEEESGNIAEAIEIARLIGNVLCEADLLGKRGDFDKACSLILLYLLSHSLWMVGSKGWPLKSFVQKEELLEKAMIFARQRSNFETLCNEIKVLSNESVDWSVLKHNFIASKKCKSFLGEILCCRKILDFHFQYDVTNYVWDDKLSGSLNGSEELIPCSPVSVGTLFHFWNSWKNNVVDVLDSLECLGDVDFGEFKGVGEFCLKYFGVRQQLNGLNVTYVLLHPAAEWVKNIQSSVVRRNKQMVFVDARHFISAVHTHWRTALLVVGLKVLETLASLYELAVKSLPLFWQSVCLLNVYEIAKFLCESKHHVLNSFVLRIQNVLTLVSTKYFEKIFPLDSRQSMMGQMISLRRTRLSCDLLQECIVQDIGTSGTLSYGQIGRMVIICLASGKLPEELYEKIVGRIPSDVPWKSFIEILYCTKQRECWEDFDQSGDSVGDQSLKFQEVLLSNINLECHELLQKFCEALQDTFSANWKRRDENWTKIGDCFSPGCFLYLLEHFLILVSQYRGMFFAFKSSFVEWLISEQFESRPTSRNAVKTLVLEELYDSILVMVQELIFDKACTVEWIARSKINVDMYYKQMVLRLVFILCLLCLNCEKYYDVLFKVLSIDNVRNQFPEELYVILQRGTTENNYIQINDFVEAFQKGGDPLLVVNLGEIVPGVEYSNAVSVQLRADCSREDILSLLIPIDKTTTVPEVMSCVNFSSYCGDQPKISTITPVPDQYVQLNWAVFQEVSDVLKSSGSDDSGTSASVSTVNLKEELNANVSFLTAAINLCSEKKLYVAEDMIEETRNMLQELIQLHSLMNTSTLEKESIEQLLKSLLTKKTKLEVFLNHFIVPKDIIIALENQCAEKLYVSCDEVATMDLLPSTGSSETRGGGYQAERKQGKGKEKCKKQKGSRKK
;
A
#
# COMPACT_ATOMS: atom_id res chain seq x y z
N MET A 1 94.35 -0.36 58.28
CA MET A 1 93.64 0.15 57.09
C MET A 1 93.37 -0.94 56.06
N GLN A 2 94.38 -1.68 55.56
CA GLN A 2 94.19 -2.76 54.57
C GLN A 2 93.14 -3.82 55.01
N LEU A 3 93.26 -4.34 56.23
CA LEU A 3 92.30 -5.30 56.81
C LEU A 3 90.85 -4.82 56.85
N PHE A 4 90.61 -3.50 56.99
CA PHE A 4 89.25 -2.93 57.00
C PHE A 4 88.61 -2.98 55.61
N TRP A 5 89.39 -2.75 54.55
CA TRP A 5 88.91 -2.81 53.17
C TRP A 5 88.76 -4.24 52.65
N GLU A 6 89.53 -5.19 53.21
CA GLU A 6 89.37 -6.64 53.00
C GLU A 6 88.18 -7.24 53.77
N LYS A 7 87.32 -6.39 54.37
CA LYS A 7 86.17 -6.77 55.22
C LYS A 7 86.50 -7.59 56.47
N ASN A 8 87.78 -7.65 56.86
CA ASN A 8 88.17 -8.28 58.12
C ASN A 8 88.03 -7.28 59.29
N TYR A 9 86.78 -6.90 59.57
CA TYR A 9 86.45 -5.81 60.48
C TYR A 9 86.85 -6.06 61.93
N GLU A 10 86.86 -7.33 62.37
CA GLU A 10 87.23 -7.69 63.74
C GLU A 10 88.74 -7.53 63.99
N MET A 11 89.60 -8.05 63.08
CA MET A 11 91.04 -7.81 63.15
C MET A 11 91.36 -6.32 62.95
N ALA A 12 90.66 -5.65 62.02
CA ALA A 12 90.82 -4.21 61.83
C ALA A 12 90.49 -3.40 63.10
N ARG A 13 89.40 -3.74 63.80
CA ARG A 13 89.01 -3.10 65.07
C ARG A 13 90.10 -3.23 66.13
N MET A 14 90.67 -4.43 66.30
CA MET A 14 91.75 -4.68 67.27
C MET A 14 93.00 -3.86 66.94
N CYS A 15 93.39 -3.78 65.66
CA CYS A 15 94.52 -2.96 65.23
C CYS A 15 94.30 -1.47 65.49
N PHE A 16 93.12 -0.93 65.23
CA PHE A 16 92.82 0.49 65.47
C PHE A 16 92.76 0.84 66.96
N LYS A 17 92.23 -0.08 67.79
CA LYS A 17 92.25 0.06 69.25
C LYS A 17 93.68 0.15 69.80
N GLN A 18 94.57 -0.72 69.31
CA GLN A 18 95.98 -0.74 69.74
C GLN A 18 96.76 0.48 69.23
N ALA A 19 96.37 1.03 68.09
CA ALA A 19 96.93 2.28 67.54
C ALA A 19 96.38 3.55 68.21
N GLY A 20 95.43 3.44 69.15
CA GLY A 20 94.77 4.59 69.79
C GLY A 20 93.82 5.38 68.87
N GLU A 21 93.52 4.85 67.68
CA GLU A 21 92.68 5.49 66.67
C GLU A 21 91.19 5.23 66.97
N THR A 22 90.64 5.97 67.94
CA THR A 22 89.29 5.75 68.50
C THR A 22 88.18 5.79 67.46
N ASP A 23 88.30 6.66 66.45
CA ASP A 23 87.29 6.80 65.39
C ASP A 23 87.31 5.61 64.42
N TRP A 24 88.50 5.09 64.10
CA TRP A 24 88.65 3.92 63.25
C TRP A 24 88.27 2.62 63.97
N GLU A 25 88.52 2.53 65.28
CA GLU A 25 88.03 1.43 66.12
C GLU A 25 86.49 1.37 66.10
N LYS A 26 85.82 2.50 66.40
CA LYS A 26 84.36 2.60 66.36
C LYS A 26 83.79 2.32 64.96
N ARG A 27 84.48 2.78 63.91
CA ARG A 27 84.09 2.51 62.51
C ARG A 27 84.18 1.02 62.16
N ALA A 28 85.26 0.34 62.55
CA ALA A 28 85.42 -1.09 62.35
C ALA A 28 84.38 -1.90 63.16
N LYS A 29 84.07 -1.46 64.40
CA LYS A 29 82.98 -2.05 65.20
C LYS A 29 81.63 -1.93 64.49
N ALA A 30 81.26 -0.73 64.03
CA ALA A 30 79.98 -0.51 63.37
C ALA A 30 79.85 -1.28 62.04
N ALA A 31 80.92 -1.33 61.23
CA ALA A 31 80.93 -2.10 59.97
C ALA A 31 80.78 -3.62 60.21
N TYR A 32 81.44 -4.15 61.24
CA TYR A 32 81.27 -5.55 61.67
C TYR A 32 79.81 -5.85 62.08
N ILE A 33 79.20 -4.98 62.90
CA ILE A 33 77.81 -5.14 63.35
C ILE A 33 76.85 -5.08 62.15
N MET A 34 77.08 -4.16 61.20
CA MET A 34 76.29 -4.03 59.99
C MET A 34 76.39 -5.27 59.10
N GLU A 35 77.58 -5.83 58.88
CA GLU A 35 77.75 -7.07 58.10
C GLU A 35 77.11 -8.28 58.80
N THR A 36 77.24 -8.36 60.12
CA THR A 36 76.58 -9.39 60.93
C THR A 36 75.06 -9.29 60.81
N ALA A 37 74.52 -8.07 60.82
CA ALA A 37 73.09 -7.84 60.65
C ALA A 37 72.60 -8.27 59.26
N GLU A 38 73.37 -8.05 58.20
CA GLU A 38 73.02 -8.47 56.85
C GLU A 38 73.05 -10.01 56.70
N GLN A 39 74.01 -10.70 57.33
CA GLN A 39 74.08 -12.16 57.32
C GLN A 39 72.89 -12.82 58.03
N ILE A 40 72.41 -12.23 59.13
CA ILE A 40 71.27 -12.77 59.91
C ILE A 40 69.92 -12.18 59.48
N ARG A 41 69.90 -11.29 58.49
CA ARG A 41 68.72 -10.54 58.03
C ARG A 41 67.50 -11.41 57.75
N TYR A 42 67.71 -12.61 57.21
CA TYR A 42 66.64 -13.55 56.85
C TYR A 42 66.38 -14.61 57.94
N SER A 43 67.33 -14.88 58.83
CA SER A 43 67.23 -15.92 59.87
C SER A 43 66.73 -15.40 61.22
N ASP A 44 67.06 -14.16 61.60
CA ASP A 44 66.58 -13.48 62.81
C ASP A 44 66.42 -11.96 62.56
N PRO A 45 65.26 -11.53 62.01
CA PRO A 45 65.04 -10.15 61.60
C PRO A 45 64.98 -9.15 62.77
N GLU A 46 64.55 -9.56 63.96
CA GLU A 46 64.49 -8.65 65.11
C GLU A 46 65.89 -8.37 65.66
N ARG A 47 66.74 -9.39 65.72
CA ARG A 47 68.14 -9.20 66.10
C ARG A 47 68.92 -8.43 65.04
N ALA A 48 68.65 -8.67 63.75
CA ALA A 48 69.20 -7.84 62.67
C ALA A 48 68.83 -6.36 62.85
N ARG A 49 67.57 -6.06 63.25
CA ARG A 49 67.09 -4.70 63.51
C ARG A 49 67.81 -4.04 64.68
N ILE A 50 68.01 -4.75 65.79
CA ILE A 50 68.75 -4.22 66.95
C ILE A 50 70.21 -3.92 66.56
N ASN A 51 70.85 -4.84 65.84
CA ASN A 51 72.23 -4.68 65.38
C ASN A 51 72.37 -3.48 64.42
N LEU A 52 71.47 -3.32 63.45
CA LEU A 52 71.48 -2.17 62.55
C LEU A 52 71.27 -0.84 63.29
N LEU A 53 70.44 -0.82 64.35
CA LEU A 53 70.25 0.37 65.18
C LEU A 53 71.53 0.74 65.95
N GLU A 54 72.17 -0.25 66.59
CA GLU A 54 73.44 -0.04 67.28
C GLU A 54 74.53 0.45 66.31
N ALA A 55 74.62 -0.16 65.13
CA ALA A 55 75.55 0.28 64.08
C ALA A 55 75.27 1.73 63.64
N ALA A 56 74.01 2.09 63.42
CA ALA A 56 73.61 3.44 63.04
C ALA A 56 73.99 4.50 64.08
N GLU A 57 73.75 4.22 65.37
CA GLU A 57 74.10 5.11 66.48
C GLU A 57 75.61 5.29 66.62
N ILE A 58 76.38 4.20 66.47
CA ILE A 58 77.85 4.27 66.48
C ILE A 58 78.34 5.13 65.31
N PHE A 59 77.83 4.90 64.10
CA PHE A 59 78.19 5.70 62.92
C PHE A 59 77.83 7.19 63.08
N LEU A 60 76.70 7.52 63.72
CA LEU A 60 76.34 8.90 64.07
C LEU A 60 77.34 9.53 65.06
N SER A 61 77.75 8.78 66.09
CA SER A 61 78.66 9.28 67.14
C SER A 61 80.06 9.67 66.62
N ILE A 62 80.49 9.08 65.49
CA ILE A 62 81.78 9.36 64.83
C ILE A 62 81.64 10.23 63.58
N GLY A 63 80.49 10.86 63.36
CA GLY A 63 80.25 11.75 62.22
C GLY A 63 80.25 11.06 60.85
N ARG A 64 80.08 9.74 60.78
CA ARG A 64 79.98 8.97 59.52
C ARG A 64 78.53 8.89 59.07
N PHE A 65 77.97 10.04 58.69
CA PHE A 65 76.55 10.21 58.41
C PHE A 65 76.01 9.36 57.24
N LYS A 66 76.80 9.07 56.20
CA LYS A 66 76.35 8.22 55.07
C LYS A 66 76.09 6.78 55.50
N SER A 67 77.04 6.18 56.23
CA SER A 67 76.91 4.81 56.75
C SER A 67 75.80 4.71 57.80
N ALA A 68 75.61 5.74 58.63
CA ALA A 68 74.47 5.81 59.53
C ALA A 68 73.13 5.84 58.79
N ALA A 69 73.02 6.66 57.73
CA ALA A 69 71.81 6.77 56.93
C ALA A 69 71.49 5.47 56.15
N GLU A 70 72.52 4.76 55.67
CA GLU A 70 72.37 3.42 55.07
C GLU A 70 71.81 2.42 56.08
N CYS A 71 72.33 2.40 57.32
CA CYS A 71 71.77 1.54 58.37
C CYS A 71 70.29 1.87 58.67
N PHE A 72 69.92 3.16 58.75
CA PHE A 72 68.51 3.56 58.93
C PHE A 72 67.63 3.23 57.72
N TYR A 73 68.19 3.25 56.51
CA TYR A 73 67.50 2.83 55.29
C TYR A 73 67.19 1.33 55.31
N ASP A 74 68.16 0.51 55.70
CA ASP A 74 68.02 -0.95 55.82
C ASP A 74 67.04 -1.34 56.94
N LEU A 75 66.98 -0.52 58.00
CA LEU A 75 65.95 -0.59 59.05
C LEU A 75 64.54 -0.23 58.58
N LYS A 76 64.39 0.30 57.36
CA LYS A 76 63.17 0.91 56.83
C LYS A 76 62.69 2.14 57.63
N ASP A 77 63.53 2.72 58.49
CA ASP A 77 63.28 4.04 59.09
C ASP A 77 63.69 5.13 58.11
N TYR A 78 62.92 5.22 57.02
CA TYR A 78 63.17 6.14 55.93
C TYR A 78 63.05 7.61 56.35
N LYS A 79 62.33 7.91 57.44
CA LYS A 79 62.20 9.28 57.95
C LYS A 79 63.54 9.74 58.55
N GLN A 80 64.15 8.90 59.38
CA GLN A 80 65.43 9.21 60.02
C GLN A 80 66.58 9.21 59.00
N ALA A 81 66.61 8.20 58.12
CA ALA A 81 67.56 8.13 57.01
C ALA A 81 67.49 9.38 56.11
N GLY A 82 66.28 9.79 55.71
CA GLY A 82 66.07 10.97 54.86
C GLY A 82 66.51 12.27 55.51
N SER A 83 66.30 12.43 56.82
CA SER A 83 66.78 13.60 57.58
C SER A 83 68.31 13.66 57.67
N ILE A 84 68.98 12.53 57.89
CA ILE A 84 70.45 12.48 57.90
C ILE A 84 71.01 12.78 56.51
N TYR A 85 70.43 12.21 55.45
CA TYR A 85 70.87 12.50 54.07
C TYR A 85 70.69 13.97 53.70
N LEU A 86 69.59 14.61 54.13
CA LEU A 86 69.31 16.01 53.85
C LEU A 86 70.20 16.97 54.66
N ASP A 87 70.21 16.82 55.99
CA ASP A 87 70.75 17.81 56.91
C ASP A 87 72.26 17.64 57.15
N LYS A 88 72.81 16.42 56.96
CA LYS A 88 74.20 16.07 57.28
C LYS A 88 75.03 15.64 56.08
N CYS A 89 74.43 15.00 55.06
CA CYS A 89 75.17 14.51 53.89
C CYS A 89 75.05 15.40 52.64
N GLY A 90 74.04 16.28 52.56
CA GLY A 90 73.74 17.06 51.36
C GLY A 90 73.29 16.22 50.15
N GLU A 91 72.96 14.94 50.33
CA GLU A 91 72.55 14.04 49.24
C GLU A 91 71.04 14.16 48.98
N LEU A 92 70.65 15.19 48.21
CA LEU A 92 69.25 15.55 47.97
C LEU A 92 68.41 14.40 47.36
N ILE A 93 68.96 13.65 46.39
CA ILE A 93 68.25 12.54 45.72
C ILE A 93 67.91 11.45 46.74
N LYS A 94 68.91 10.92 47.47
CA LYS A 94 68.69 9.86 48.46
C LYS A 94 67.78 10.32 49.59
N ALA A 95 67.91 11.57 50.03
CA ALA A 95 67.00 12.14 51.02
C ALA A 95 65.55 12.15 50.53
N ALA A 96 65.31 12.60 49.30
CA ALA A 96 63.98 12.68 48.72
C ALA A 96 63.37 11.30 48.41
N GLU A 97 64.17 10.32 47.98
CA GLU A 97 63.76 8.92 47.85
C GLU A 97 63.32 8.33 49.20
N CYS A 98 64.12 8.54 50.25
CA CYS A 98 63.77 8.14 51.61
C CYS A 98 62.45 8.78 52.07
N PHE A 99 62.27 10.09 51.89
CA PHE A 99 61.01 10.74 52.24
C PHE A 99 59.82 10.26 51.40
N THR A 100 60.05 9.83 50.15
CA THR A 100 59.01 9.23 49.30
C THR A 100 58.60 7.86 49.83
N LEU A 101 59.56 7.00 50.21
CA LEU A 101 59.31 5.70 50.83
C LEU A 101 58.64 5.84 52.21
N ALA A 102 58.93 6.92 52.95
CA ALA A 102 58.28 7.26 54.21
C ALA A 102 56.85 7.80 54.07
N GLY A 103 56.31 7.92 52.85
CA GLY A 103 54.99 8.52 52.59
C GLY A 103 54.91 10.04 52.80
N ARG A 104 56.05 10.73 52.98
CA ARG A 104 56.14 12.19 53.18
C ARG A 104 56.30 12.95 51.87
N TYR A 105 55.34 12.75 50.96
CA TYR A 105 55.42 13.22 49.57
C TYR A 105 55.62 14.73 49.42
N LYS A 106 55.00 15.57 50.26
CA LYS A 106 55.19 17.04 50.21
C LYS A 106 56.65 17.45 50.49
N LYS A 107 57.28 16.81 51.48
CA LYS A 107 58.67 17.08 51.86
C LYS A 107 59.65 16.56 50.81
N ALA A 108 59.38 15.39 50.24
CA ALA A 108 60.15 14.85 49.13
C ALA A 108 60.07 15.75 47.88
N ALA A 109 58.88 16.21 47.50
CA ALA A 109 58.69 17.12 46.38
C ALA A 109 59.44 18.46 46.57
N GLU A 110 59.42 19.02 47.78
CA GLU A 110 60.17 20.26 48.10
C GLU A 110 61.68 20.08 47.90
N ILE A 111 62.23 18.94 48.32
CA ILE A 111 63.66 18.63 48.19
C ILE A 111 64.03 18.44 46.72
N TYR A 112 63.24 17.68 45.95
CA TYR A 112 63.45 17.55 44.51
C TYR A 112 63.34 18.89 43.78
N ALA A 113 62.40 19.75 44.18
CA ALA A 113 62.24 21.07 43.58
C ALA A 113 63.42 22.00 43.86
N LYS A 114 63.98 21.97 45.08
CA LYS A 114 65.21 22.69 45.43
C LYS A 114 66.42 22.22 44.61
N GLY A 115 66.46 20.93 44.25
CA GLY A 115 67.51 20.33 43.42
C GLY A 115 67.31 20.47 41.90
N ASN A 116 66.26 21.16 41.43
CA ASN A 116 65.86 21.21 40.02
C ASN A 116 65.61 19.83 39.36
N TYR A 117 65.23 18.82 40.15
CA TYR A 117 64.83 17.50 39.66
C TYR A 117 63.34 17.54 39.27
N PHE A 118 63.05 18.15 38.12
CA PHE A 118 61.69 18.49 37.68
C PHE A 118 60.77 17.26 37.60
N THR A 119 61.22 16.21 36.91
CA THR A 119 60.46 14.98 36.65
C THR A 119 60.15 14.19 37.92
N GLU A 120 61.14 14.07 38.81
CA GLU A 120 61.06 13.33 40.06
C GLU A 120 60.17 14.07 41.06
N CYS A 121 60.28 15.39 41.15
CA CYS A 121 59.39 16.23 41.96
C CYS A 121 57.92 16.01 41.58
N LEU A 122 57.62 16.07 40.28
CA LEU A 122 56.26 15.96 39.77
C LEU A 122 55.72 14.53 39.87
N SER A 123 56.56 13.52 39.63
CA SER A 123 56.22 12.11 39.87
C SER A 123 55.82 11.84 41.33
N VAL A 124 56.56 12.41 42.29
CA VAL A 124 56.23 12.34 43.72
C VAL A 124 54.94 13.10 44.04
N CYS A 125 54.72 14.27 43.44
CA CYS A 125 53.47 15.01 43.59
C CYS A 125 52.26 14.19 43.10
N THR A 126 52.38 13.49 41.97
CA THR A 126 51.34 12.61 41.44
C THR A 126 51.08 11.42 42.37
N LYS A 127 52.14 10.75 42.85
CA LYS A 127 52.03 9.63 43.81
C LYS A 127 51.36 10.06 45.12
N GLY A 128 51.74 11.23 45.64
CA GLY A 128 51.21 11.79 46.88
C GLY A 128 49.90 12.55 46.75
N LYS A 129 49.27 12.59 45.56
CA LYS A 129 48.07 13.38 45.24
C LYS A 129 48.20 14.87 45.61
N CYS A 130 49.42 15.40 45.61
CA CYS A 130 49.76 16.79 45.97
C CYS A 130 49.78 17.69 44.72
N TYR A 131 48.72 17.63 43.91
CA TYR A 131 48.69 18.23 42.58
C TYR A 131 48.85 19.76 42.58
N ASP A 132 48.18 20.45 43.50
CA ASP A 132 48.27 21.91 43.61
C ASP A 132 49.69 22.37 44.00
N LEU A 133 50.45 21.53 44.72
CA LEU A 133 51.85 21.79 45.06
C LEU A 133 52.75 21.64 43.84
N GLY A 134 52.54 20.61 43.03
CA GLY A 134 53.27 20.42 41.76
C GLY A 134 53.06 21.56 40.78
N LEU A 135 51.82 22.06 40.63
CA LEU A 135 51.51 23.22 39.79
C LEU A 135 52.23 24.49 40.28
N LYS A 136 52.26 24.73 41.59
CA LYS A 136 53.01 25.87 42.18
C LYS A 136 54.50 25.81 41.85
N TYR A 137 55.11 24.62 41.89
CA TYR A 137 56.52 24.48 41.52
C TYR A 137 56.77 24.73 40.03
N ILE A 138 55.87 24.28 39.17
CA ILE A 138 55.95 24.57 37.73
C ILE A 138 55.85 26.08 37.45
N ASP A 139 54.89 26.78 38.07
CA ASP A 139 54.75 28.23 37.93
C ASP A 139 56.00 28.96 38.43
N PHE A 140 56.57 28.51 39.56
CA PHE A 140 57.83 29.01 40.10
C PHE A 140 59.01 28.81 39.14
N TRP A 141 59.18 27.60 38.59
CA TRP A 141 60.24 27.32 37.62
C TRP A 141 60.09 28.14 36.35
N LYS A 142 58.85 28.33 35.85
CA LYS A 142 58.57 29.12 34.65
C LYS A 142 58.96 30.59 34.83
N GLN A 143 58.62 31.19 35.98
CA GLN A 143 59.00 32.58 36.30
C GLN A 143 60.52 32.78 36.36
N HIS A 144 61.26 31.79 36.86
CA HIS A 144 62.72 31.86 36.97
C HIS A 144 63.47 31.46 35.71
N ALA A 145 62.85 30.73 34.78
CA ALA A 145 63.44 30.40 33.48
C ALA A 145 63.53 31.62 32.54
N CYS A 146 62.61 32.57 32.66
CA CYS A 146 62.63 33.83 31.88
C CYS A 146 63.74 34.81 32.32
N GLN A 147 64.51 34.51 33.37
CA GLN A 147 65.48 35.42 33.99
C GLN A 147 66.94 34.97 33.87
N ARG A 148 67.24 33.81 33.29
CA ARG A 148 68.61 33.25 33.26
C ARG A 148 69.11 32.99 31.83
N ASP A 149 70.28 33.53 31.54
CA ASP A 149 71.11 33.08 30.42
C ASP A 149 71.97 31.88 30.87
N ASN A 150 71.75 30.71 30.24
CA ASN A 150 72.71 29.61 30.06
C ASN A 150 72.85 28.39 31.01
N VAL A 151 72.01 28.11 32.02
CA VAL A 151 72.15 26.82 32.79
C VAL A 151 70.84 26.16 33.25
N GLY A 152 69.70 26.38 32.58
CA GLY A 152 68.43 25.77 32.97
C GLY A 152 67.57 25.40 31.76
N LYS A 153 66.56 24.55 31.98
CA LYS A 153 65.54 24.24 30.97
C LYS A 153 64.87 25.53 30.49
N SER A 154 64.64 25.64 29.18
CA SER A 154 63.98 26.80 28.59
C SER A 154 62.52 26.92 29.08
N ALA A 155 61.91 28.09 28.90
CA ALA A 155 60.49 28.26 29.22
C ALA A 155 59.61 27.25 28.45
N ASP A 156 59.98 26.92 27.22
CA ASP A 156 59.27 25.95 26.37
C ASP A 156 59.38 24.52 26.91
N GLU A 157 60.57 24.10 27.37
CA GLU A 157 60.77 22.79 28.00
C GLU A 157 60.01 22.66 29.34
N ILE A 158 59.84 23.76 30.07
CA ILE A 158 59.01 23.77 31.30
C ILE A 158 57.52 23.66 30.96
N ASP A 159 57.08 24.25 29.85
CA ASP A 159 55.70 24.08 29.38
C ASP A 159 55.43 22.65 28.89
N GLU A 160 56.41 21.97 28.30
CA GLU A 160 56.32 20.53 27.99
C GLU A 160 56.16 19.70 29.26
N ILE A 161 57.00 19.93 30.28
CA ILE A 161 56.91 19.27 31.59
C ILE A 161 55.57 19.56 32.27
N ARG A 162 55.07 20.80 32.17
CA ARG A 162 53.75 21.19 32.67
C ARG A 162 52.65 20.35 32.03
N MET A 163 52.73 20.16 30.72
CA MET A 163 51.75 19.39 29.97
C MET A 163 51.77 17.91 30.37
N GLU A 164 52.94 17.29 30.43
CA GLU A 164 53.09 15.90 30.89
C GLU A 164 52.51 15.70 32.29
N PHE A 165 52.77 16.65 33.20
CA PHE A 165 52.25 16.59 34.56
C PHE A 165 50.72 16.73 34.61
N LEU A 166 50.16 17.68 33.87
CA LEU A 166 48.71 17.85 33.77
C LEU A 166 48.02 16.62 33.19
N GLU A 167 48.58 16.01 32.15
CA GLU A 167 48.09 14.75 31.58
C GLU A 167 48.20 13.60 32.60
N SER A 168 49.29 13.50 33.34
CA SER A 168 49.47 12.51 34.41
C SER A 168 48.42 12.67 35.53
N CYS A 169 48.17 13.91 35.98
CA CYS A 169 47.17 14.22 37.01
C CYS A 169 45.75 13.87 36.55
N ALA A 170 45.40 14.25 35.32
CA ALA A 170 44.10 13.95 34.73
C ALA A 170 43.92 12.43 34.52
N SER A 171 44.96 11.74 34.06
CA SER A 171 44.95 10.27 33.87
C SER A 171 44.77 9.53 35.18
N ASN A 172 45.51 9.94 36.22
CA ASN A 172 45.38 9.34 37.54
C ASN A 172 43.96 9.53 38.09
N SER A 173 43.38 10.72 37.93
CA SER A 173 41.99 11.00 38.33
C SER A 173 40.98 10.14 37.57
N PHE A 174 41.19 9.94 36.26
CA PHE A 174 40.37 9.06 35.43
C PHE A 174 40.43 7.59 35.89
N VAL A 175 41.62 7.05 36.17
CA VAL A 175 41.80 5.67 36.68
C VAL A 175 41.03 5.46 37.99
N HIS A 176 40.94 6.49 38.83
CA HIS A 176 40.18 6.47 40.08
C HIS A 176 38.67 6.75 39.92
N LYS A 177 38.16 6.84 38.68
CA LYS A 177 36.76 7.19 38.34
C LYS A 177 36.30 8.56 38.86
N ASP A 178 37.23 9.47 39.22
CA ASP A 178 36.92 10.83 39.63
C ASP A 178 36.91 11.77 38.41
N ARG A 179 35.76 11.80 37.73
CA ARG A 179 35.56 12.63 36.53
C ARG A 179 35.62 14.13 36.84
N LYS A 180 35.23 14.54 38.05
CA LYS A 180 35.22 15.96 38.46
C LYS A 180 36.64 16.49 38.61
N SER A 181 37.51 15.74 39.30
CA SER A 181 38.93 16.12 39.44
C SER A 181 39.69 16.02 38.11
N MET A 182 39.39 15.02 37.27
CA MET A 182 39.93 14.96 35.91
C MET A 182 39.64 16.25 35.13
N MET A 183 38.39 16.70 35.13
CA MET A 183 38.00 17.91 34.41
C MET A 183 38.64 19.19 34.97
N LYS A 184 38.96 19.25 36.27
CA LYS A 184 39.75 20.36 36.83
C LYS A 184 41.09 20.51 36.11
N PHE A 185 41.78 19.41 35.81
CA PHE A 185 43.08 19.45 35.11
C PHE A 185 42.94 19.65 33.60
N VAL A 186 41.99 18.97 32.95
CA VAL A 186 41.77 19.09 31.51
C VAL A 186 41.39 20.53 31.13
N ARG A 187 40.63 21.23 31.97
CA ARG A 187 40.29 22.65 31.73
C ARG A 187 41.52 23.57 31.66
N ILE A 188 42.62 23.22 32.34
CA ILE A 188 43.88 23.97 32.38
C ILE A 188 44.69 23.79 31.09
N PHE A 189 44.40 22.77 30.27
CA PHE A 189 45.15 22.53 29.04
C PHE A 189 45.12 23.77 28.12
N PRO A 190 46.24 24.09 27.45
CA PRO A 190 46.41 25.37 26.77
C PRO A 190 45.58 25.49 25.49
N SER A 191 45.28 24.37 24.83
CA SER A 191 44.48 24.35 23.59
C SER A 191 43.30 23.38 23.66
N MET A 192 42.27 23.69 22.87
CA MET A 192 41.10 22.80 22.71
C MET A 192 41.48 21.46 22.06
N ASP A 193 42.44 21.44 21.15
CA ASP A 193 42.88 20.21 20.49
C ASP A 193 43.49 19.20 21.48
N LEU A 194 44.25 19.70 22.46
CA LEU A 194 44.80 18.85 23.52
C LEU A 194 43.70 18.31 24.43
N LYS A 195 42.68 19.13 24.74
CA LYS A 195 41.49 18.71 25.52
C LYS A 195 40.73 17.62 24.76
N ARG A 196 40.45 17.83 23.47
CA ARG A 196 39.81 16.86 22.56
C ARG A 196 40.60 15.56 22.50
N LYS A 197 41.89 15.61 22.19
CA LYS A 197 42.76 14.42 22.07
C LYS A 197 42.77 13.60 23.37
N PHE A 198 42.89 14.27 24.52
CA PHE A 198 42.91 13.62 25.83
C PHE A 198 41.58 12.93 26.18
N LEU A 199 40.46 13.62 25.96
CA LEU A 199 39.13 13.08 26.30
C LEU A 199 38.68 12.01 25.31
N MET A 200 38.96 12.18 24.01
CA MET A 200 38.68 11.18 22.97
C MET A 200 39.47 9.89 23.19
N SER A 201 40.77 9.97 23.51
CA SER A 201 41.59 8.76 23.74
C SER A 201 41.11 7.93 24.94
N ARG A 202 40.46 8.58 25.91
CA ARG A 202 39.89 7.95 27.12
C ARG A 202 38.37 7.70 27.01
N LYS A 203 37.75 8.04 25.88
CA LYS A 203 36.31 7.91 25.59
C LYS A 203 35.40 8.68 26.57
N CYS A 204 35.87 9.82 27.10
CA CYS A 204 35.12 10.72 27.96
C CYS A 204 34.28 11.71 27.15
N LEU A 205 33.32 11.21 26.37
CA LEU A 205 32.56 12.01 25.40
C LEU A 205 31.57 12.97 26.07
N ASP A 206 30.93 12.58 27.18
CA ASP A 206 29.98 13.43 27.92
C ASP A 206 30.66 14.69 28.47
N GLU A 207 31.86 14.53 29.00
CA GLU A 207 32.67 15.64 29.50
C GLU A 207 33.18 16.53 28.37
N LEU A 208 33.53 15.94 27.23
CA LEU A 208 33.95 16.68 26.05
C LEU A 208 32.80 17.50 25.46
N LEU A 209 31.60 16.93 25.40
CA LEU A 209 30.39 17.63 24.94
C LEU A 209 30.12 18.88 25.78
N ARG A 210 30.11 18.74 27.11
CA ARG A 210 29.94 19.88 28.03
C ARG A 210 31.00 20.96 27.82
N LEU A 211 32.24 20.55 27.56
CA LEU A 211 33.35 21.48 27.35
C LEU A 211 33.22 22.26 26.04
N GLU A 212 32.80 21.61 24.95
CA GLU A 212 32.54 22.30 23.67
C GLU A 212 31.31 23.23 23.74
N GLU A 213 30.28 22.85 24.50
CA GLU A 213 29.13 23.71 24.77
C GLU A 213 29.53 24.96 25.56
N GLU A 214 30.33 24.80 26.63
CA GLU A 214 30.86 25.91 27.43
C GLU A 214 31.77 26.85 26.61
N SER A 215 32.51 26.32 25.64
CA SER A 215 33.36 27.12 24.75
C SER A 215 32.62 27.75 23.57
N GLY A 216 31.32 27.47 23.41
CA GLY A 216 30.51 27.98 22.29
C GLY A 216 30.78 27.31 20.94
N ASN A 217 31.54 26.21 20.90
CA ASN A 217 31.85 25.47 19.67
C ASN A 217 30.71 24.53 19.29
N ILE A 218 29.58 25.11 18.85
CA ILE A 218 28.35 24.37 18.58
C ILE A 218 28.56 23.26 17.52
N ALA A 219 29.42 23.50 16.51
CA ALA A 219 29.67 22.53 15.45
C ALA A 219 30.29 21.22 15.98
N GLU A 220 31.36 21.30 16.78
CA GLU A 220 31.96 20.12 17.39
C GLU A 220 31.08 19.50 18.47
N ALA A 221 30.32 20.30 19.23
CA ALA A 221 29.33 19.77 20.18
C ALA A 221 28.29 18.88 19.47
N ILE A 222 27.81 19.28 18.28
CA ILE A 222 26.91 18.46 17.45
C ILE A 222 27.57 17.14 17.06
N GLU A 223 28.82 17.16 16.59
CA GLU A 223 29.54 15.95 16.20
C GLU A 223 29.76 15.01 17.39
N ILE A 224 30.06 15.54 18.58
CA ILE A 224 30.21 14.73 19.80
C ILE A 224 28.86 14.16 20.24
N ALA A 225 27.77 14.94 20.22
CA ALA A 225 26.43 14.45 20.53
C ALA A 225 26.03 13.30 19.59
N ARG A 226 26.38 13.42 18.30
CA ARG A 226 26.21 12.34 17.31
C ARG A 226 27.03 11.11 17.67
N LEU A 227 28.29 11.25 18.08
CA LEU A 227 29.16 10.14 18.51
C LEU A 227 28.71 9.47 19.82
N ILE A 228 28.06 10.20 20.71
CA ILE A 228 27.43 9.66 21.92
C ILE A 228 26.14 8.90 21.56
N GLY A 229 25.45 9.33 20.51
CA GLY A 229 24.14 8.81 20.12
C GLY A 229 22.97 9.50 20.84
N ASN A 230 23.22 10.66 21.46
CA ASN A 230 22.17 11.44 22.10
C ASN A 230 21.44 12.32 21.07
N VAL A 231 20.42 11.73 20.44
CA VAL A 231 19.64 12.33 19.34
C VAL A 231 18.95 13.63 19.76
N LEU A 232 18.40 13.70 20.97
CA LEU A 232 17.71 14.90 21.45
C LEU A 232 18.70 16.06 21.71
N CYS A 233 19.86 15.76 22.29
CA CYS A 233 20.91 16.77 22.47
C CYS A 233 21.44 17.28 21.13
N GLU A 234 21.64 16.41 20.14
CA GLU A 234 22.03 16.81 18.78
C GLU A 234 20.97 17.74 18.15
N ALA A 235 19.68 17.40 18.29
CA ALA A 235 18.59 18.23 17.79
C ALA A 235 18.57 19.62 18.46
N ASP A 236 18.81 19.69 19.77
CA ASP A 236 18.84 20.95 20.52
C ASP A 236 19.99 21.85 20.09
N LEU A 237 21.17 21.28 19.87
CA LEU A 237 22.34 22.00 19.38
C LEU A 237 22.16 22.48 17.94
N LEU A 238 21.54 21.68 17.07
CA LEU A 238 21.18 22.09 15.71
C LEU A 238 20.15 23.22 15.72
N GLY A 239 19.16 23.17 16.61
CA GLY A 239 18.20 24.25 16.82
C GLY A 239 18.89 25.56 17.23
N LYS A 240 19.86 25.50 18.17
CA LYS A 240 20.68 26.66 18.56
C LYS A 240 21.54 27.21 17.40
N ARG A 241 22.03 26.32 16.52
CA ARG A 241 22.79 26.70 15.30
C ARG A 241 21.90 27.34 14.22
N GLY A 242 20.58 27.17 14.30
CA GLY A 242 19.62 27.61 13.28
C GLY A 242 19.32 26.57 12.20
N ASP A 243 19.79 25.33 12.34
CA ASP A 243 19.52 24.18 11.44
C ASP A 243 18.20 23.49 11.84
N PHE A 244 17.10 24.24 11.78
CA PHE A 244 15.78 23.80 12.27
C PHE A 244 15.23 22.55 11.56
N ASP A 245 15.51 22.34 10.27
CA ASP A 245 15.00 21.18 9.52
C ASP A 245 15.60 19.86 10.03
N LYS A 246 16.91 19.84 10.25
CA LYS A 246 17.61 18.68 10.80
C LYS A 246 17.21 18.44 12.25
N ALA A 247 17.07 19.52 13.04
CA ALA A 247 16.61 19.44 14.42
C ALA A 247 15.20 18.83 14.51
N CYS A 248 14.25 19.34 13.70
CA CYS A 248 12.88 18.82 13.65
C CYS A 248 12.86 17.35 13.17
N SER A 249 13.59 17.01 12.11
CA SER A 249 13.68 15.64 11.60
C SER A 249 14.23 14.65 12.65
N LEU A 250 15.23 15.04 13.45
CA LEU A 250 15.75 14.22 14.55
C LEU A 250 14.74 14.05 15.69
N ILE A 251 13.98 15.09 16.02
CA ILE A 251 12.90 14.98 17.01
C ILE A 251 11.80 14.04 16.49
N LEU A 252 11.39 14.15 15.23
CA LEU A 252 10.39 13.26 14.62
C LEU A 252 10.87 11.80 14.56
N LEU A 253 12.13 11.57 14.19
CA LEU A 253 12.79 10.25 14.27
C LEU A 253 12.69 9.67 15.68
N TYR A 254 13.04 10.47 16.70
CA TYR A 254 12.96 10.03 18.10
C TYR A 254 11.51 9.76 18.51
N LEU A 255 10.58 10.68 18.26
CA LEU A 255 9.17 10.59 18.62
C LEU A 255 8.51 9.34 18.02
N LEU A 256 8.64 9.12 16.71
CA LEU A 256 8.03 7.98 16.02
C LEU A 256 8.65 6.67 16.50
N SER A 257 9.98 6.55 16.44
CA SER A 257 10.65 5.30 16.80
C SER A 257 10.45 4.94 18.27
N HIS A 258 10.47 5.91 19.19
CA HIS A 258 10.22 5.65 20.61
C HIS A 258 8.77 5.23 20.83
N SER A 259 7.79 5.88 20.18
CA SER A 259 6.38 5.48 20.27
C SER A 259 6.13 4.05 19.77
N LEU A 260 6.84 3.61 18.72
CA LEU A 260 6.69 2.27 18.14
C LEU A 260 7.45 1.20 18.95
N TRP A 261 8.69 1.49 19.36
CA TRP A 261 9.67 0.47 19.79
C TRP A 261 10.12 0.55 21.25
N MET A 262 9.37 1.23 22.12
CA MET A 262 9.58 1.13 23.57
C MET A 262 9.69 -0.33 24.03
N VAL A 263 10.44 -0.56 25.12
CA VAL A 263 10.66 -1.90 25.68
C VAL A 263 9.32 -2.63 25.90
N GLY A 264 9.19 -3.83 25.32
CA GLY A 264 7.95 -4.63 25.37
C GLY A 264 6.89 -4.25 24.34
N SER A 265 7.16 -3.31 23.43
CA SER A 265 6.30 -3.01 22.28
C SER A 265 6.56 -3.95 21.09
N LYS A 266 5.50 -4.29 20.36
CA LYS A 266 5.56 -5.06 19.11
C LYS A 266 5.62 -4.17 17.86
N GLY A 267 5.86 -2.87 18.02
CA GLY A 267 5.90 -1.90 16.93
C GLY A 267 4.62 -1.08 16.78
N TRP A 268 3.44 -1.68 16.92
CA TRP A 268 2.16 -0.97 16.76
C TRP A 268 1.14 -1.45 17.81
N PRO A 269 0.23 -0.59 18.34
CA PRO A 269 0.01 0.83 18.03
C PRO A 269 1.05 1.79 18.65
N LEU A 270 1.02 3.07 18.22
CA LEU A 270 1.86 4.13 18.79
C LEU A 270 1.55 4.30 20.28
N LYS A 271 2.56 4.10 21.13
CA LYS A 271 2.43 4.28 22.59
C LYS A 271 2.74 5.72 23.00
N SER A 272 2.05 6.21 24.03
CA SER A 272 2.38 7.47 24.68
C SER A 272 3.53 7.30 25.70
N PHE A 273 4.29 8.37 25.95
CA PHE A 273 5.35 8.44 26.95
C PHE A 273 5.50 9.88 27.48
N VAL A 274 6.08 10.03 28.67
CA VAL A 274 6.03 11.26 29.50
C VAL A 274 6.50 12.54 28.80
N GLN A 275 7.51 12.45 27.92
CA GLN A 275 8.11 13.61 27.25
C GLN A 275 7.49 13.90 25.87
N LYS A 276 6.48 13.14 25.45
CA LYS A 276 5.99 13.16 24.07
C LYS A 276 5.37 14.51 23.69
N GLU A 277 4.51 15.07 24.53
CA GLU A 277 3.84 16.35 24.29
C GLU A 277 4.84 17.52 24.25
N GLU A 278 5.82 17.55 25.16
CA GLU A 278 6.91 18.55 25.17
C GLU A 278 7.75 18.50 23.87
N LEU A 279 8.09 17.29 23.42
CA LEU A 279 8.84 17.09 22.18
C LEU A 279 8.03 17.45 20.93
N LEU A 280 6.72 17.20 20.93
CA LEU A 280 5.82 17.61 19.83
C LEU A 280 5.73 19.14 19.74
N GLU A 281 5.60 19.83 20.88
CA GLU A 281 5.59 21.30 20.92
C GLU A 281 6.92 21.87 20.42
N LYS A 282 8.04 21.27 20.85
CA LYS A 282 9.38 21.66 20.38
C LYS A 282 9.57 21.45 18.87
N ALA A 283 9.12 20.32 18.33
CA ALA A 283 9.13 20.06 16.89
C ALA A 283 8.28 21.10 16.14
N MET A 284 7.13 21.50 16.70
CA MET A 284 6.25 22.51 16.13
C MET A 284 6.91 23.89 16.09
N ILE A 285 7.64 24.28 17.14
CA ILE A 285 8.41 25.54 17.18
C ILE A 285 9.46 25.57 16.07
N PHE A 286 10.20 24.47 15.86
CA PHE A 286 11.19 24.38 14.78
C PHE A 286 10.55 24.38 13.40
N ALA A 287 9.41 23.70 13.23
CA ALA A 287 8.69 23.69 11.95
C ALA A 287 8.21 25.09 11.53
N ARG A 288 7.76 25.94 12.47
CA ARG A 288 7.24 27.29 12.19
C ARG A 288 8.23 28.23 11.51
N GLN A 289 9.53 27.97 11.62
CA GLN A 289 10.59 28.84 11.11
C GLN A 289 10.93 28.59 9.63
N ARG A 290 10.10 27.84 8.88
CA ARG A 290 10.47 27.22 7.59
C ARG A 290 9.34 27.16 6.56
N SER A 291 9.72 26.88 5.30
CA SER A 291 8.84 26.78 4.13
C SER A 291 8.03 25.48 4.07
N ASN A 292 8.57 24.35 4.58
CA ASN A 292 7.89 23.04 4.64
C ASN A 292 7.03 22.89 5.91
N PHE A 293 6.46 23.99 6.40
CA PHE A 293 5.71 24.01 7.65
C PHE A 293 4.46 23.11 7.60
N GLU A 294 3.73 23.13 6.48
CA GLU A 294 2.44 22.41 6.35
C GLU A 294 2.63 20.88 6.43
N THR A 295 3.65 20.34 5.76
CA THR A 295 3.99 18.90 5.81
C THR A 295 4.37 18.45 7.21
N LEU A 296 5.30 19.17 7.86
CA LEU A 296 5.78 18.85 9.21
C LEU A 296 4.68 19.00 10.25
N CYS A 297 3.80 20.00 10.11
CA CYS A 297 2.63 20.15 10.97
C CYS A 297 1.71 18.93 10.90
N ASN A 298 1.45 18.43 9.69
CA ASN A 298 0.62 17.26 9.50
C ASN A 298 1.27 16.02 10.10
N GLU A 299 2.57 15.80 9.90
CA GLU A 299 3.30 14.70 10.56
C GLU A 299 3.22 14.78 12.10
N ILE A 300 3.41 15.97 12.68
CA ILE A 300 3.30 16.20 14.13
C ILE A 300 1.89 15.88 14.63
N LYS A 301 0.84 16.35 13.93
CA LYS A 301 -0.56 16.05 14.26
C LYS A 301 -0.86 14.56 14.18
N VAL A 302 -0.33 13.86 13.17
CA VAL A 302 -0.51 12.41 13.02
C VAL A 302 0.18 11.63 14.14
N LEU A 303 1.29 12.14 14.68
CA LEU A 303 2.01 11.53 15.80
C LEU A 303 1.39 11.82 17.18
N SER A 304 0.48 12.79 17.28
CA SER A 304 -0.19 13.13 18.54
C SER A 304 -1.05 11.96 19.05
N ASN A 305 -1.28 11.96 20.37
CA ASN A 305 -2.12 10.97 21.06
C ASN A 305 -3.59 11.44 21.19
N GLU A 306 -3.97 12.53 20.52
CA GLU A 306 -5.32 13.08 20.64
C GLU A 306 -6.38 12.04 20.22
N SER A 307 -7.53 12.08 20.89
CA SER A 307 -8.61 11.11 20.73
C SER A 307 -8.98 10.93 19.26
N VAL A 308 -9.07 9.66 18.86
CA VAL A 308 -9.16 9.21 17.47
C VAL A 308 -10.61 9.32 16.97
N ASP A 309 -11.12 10.54 16.84
CA ASP A 309 -12.40 10.75 16.17
C ASP A 309 -12.25 10.50 14.65
N TRP A 310 -13.28 9.90 14.04
CA TRP A 310 -13.35 9.62 12.62
C TRP A 310 -13.13 10.89 11.79
N SER A 311 -13.70 12.01 12.21
CA SER A 311 -13.56 13.30 11.52
C SER A 311 -12.10 13.80 11.48
N VAL A 312 -11.39 13.68 12.60
CA VAL A 312 -10.00 14.12 12.76
C VAL A 312 -9.06 13.25 11.93
N LEU A 313 -9.27 11.93 11.95
CA LEU A 313 -8.47 11.00 11.15
C LEU A 313 -8.60 11.27 9.65
N LYS A 314 -9.83 11.50 9.16
CA LYS A 314 -10.10 11.86 7.77
C LYS A 314 -9.38 13.15 7.38
N HIS A 315 -9.52 14.19 8.19
CA HIS A 315 -8.89 15.47 7.93
C HIS A 315 -7.37 15.35 7.89
N ASN A 316 -6.77 14.59 8.82
CA ASN A 316 -5.33 14.35 8.83
C ASN A 316 -4.85 13.56 7.61
N PHE A 317 -5.62 12.58 7.14
CA PHE A 317 -5.30 11.85 5.92
C PHE A 317 -5.34 12.74 4.67
N ILE A 318 -6.42 13.51 4.48
CA ILE A 318 -6.57 14.44 3.35
C ILE A 318 -5.43 15.47 3.35
N ALA A 319 -5.12 16.04 4.52
CA ALA A 319 -4.01 16.96 4.68
C ALA A 319 -2.65 16.30 4.36
N SER A 320 -2.46 15.03 4.74
CA SER A 320 -1.24 14.28 4.42
C SER A 320 -1.08 14.05 2.92
N LYS A 321 -2.14 13.63 2.22
CA LYS A 321 -2.17 13.48 0.74
C LYS A 321 -1.87 14.80 0.03
N LYS A 322 -2.52 15.90 0.45
CA LYS A 322 -2.29 17.23 -0.13
C LYS A 322 -0.83 17.68 0.00
N CYS A 323 -0.22 17.37 1.16
CA CYS A 323 1.17 17.69 1.44
C CYS A 323 2.17 16.66 0.89
N LYS A 324 1.72 15.57 0.27
CA LYS A 324 2.56 14.45 -0.19
C LYS A 324 3.47 13.89 0.92
N SER A 325 2.95 13.82 2.16
CA SER A 325 3.67 13.24 3.29
C SER A 325 3.44 11.74 3.34
N PHE A 326 4.41 10.98 2.85
CA PHE A 326 4.38 9.52 2.90
C PHE A 326 4.18 8.98 4.33
N LEU A 327 4.88 9.58 5.31
CA LEU A 327 4.75 9.24 6.73
C LEU A 327 3.35 9.52 7.26
N GLY A 328 2.77 10.67 6.93
CA GLY A 328 1.42 11.05 7.32
C GLY A 328 0.38 10.08 6.75
N GLU A 329 0.47 9.78 5.45
CA GLU A 329 -0.46 8.90 4.74
C GLU A 329 -0.46 7.48 5.31
N ILE A 330 0.71 6.83 5.41
CA ILE A 330 0.79 5.44 5.88
C ILE A 330 0.32 5.29 7.34
N LEU A 331 0.66 6.24 8.21
CA LEU A 331 0.25 6.21 9.62
C LEU A 331 -1.25 6.54 9.79
N CYS A 332 -1.79 7.48 9.00
CA CYS A 332 -3.21 7.79 9.00
C CYS A 332 -4.03 6.58 8.54
N CYS A 333 -3.69 5.97 7.41
CA CYS A 333 -4.41 4.79 6.93
C CYS A 333 -4.36 3.66 7.96
N ARG A 334 -3.21 3.45 8.62
CA ARG A 334 -3.10 2.45 9.70
C ARG A 334 -4.00 2.77 10.90
N LYS A 335 -4.06 4.03 11.35
CA LYS A 335 -4.95 4.46 12.43
C LYS A 335 -6.43 4.34 12.04
N ILE A 336 -6.78 4.67 10.80
CA ILE A 336 -8.14 4.53 10.26
C ILE A 336 -8.57 3.06 10.20
N LEU A 337 -7.69 2.16 9.77
CA LEU A 337 -7.95 0.72 9.81
C LEU A 337 -8.17 0.21 11.25
N ASP A 338 -7.36 0.67 12.21
CA ASP A 338 -7.57 0.31 13.61
C ASP A 338 -8.88 0.86 14.18
N PHE A 339 -9.33 2.04 13.72
CA PHE A 339 -10.65 2.56 14.03
C PHE A 339 -11.74 1.62 13.48
N HIS A 340 -11.65 1.19 12.22
CA HIS A 340 -12.57 0.23 11.62
C HIS A 340 -12.64 -1.10 12.38
N PHE A 341 -11.52 -1.60 12.91
CA PHE A 341 -11.46 -2.85 13.68
C PHE A 341 -12.11 -2.75 15.07
N GLN A 342 -12.21 -1.55 15.62
CA GLN A 342 -12.81 -1.28 16.94
C GLN A 342 -14.24 -0.75 16.81
N TYR A 343 -14.64 -0.32 15.61
CA TYR A 343 -15.96 0.24 15.34
C TYR A 343 -17.01 -0.86 15.38
N ASP A 344 -18.17 -0.55 15.98
CA ASP A 344 -19.27 -1.50 16.04
C ASP A 344 -19.79 -1.80 14.63
N VAL A 345 -19.81 -3.09 14.30
CA VAL A 345 -20.19 -3.60 12.98
C VAL A 345 -21.65 -3.24 12.66
N THR A 346 -22.52 -3.09 13.68
CA THR A 346 -23.92 -2.70 13.47
C THR A 346 -24.10 -1.24 13.04
N ASN A 347 -23.09 -0.39 13.26
CA ASN A 347 -23.14 1.04 12.94
C ASN A 347 -22.57 1.35 11.54
N TYR A 348 -22.15 0.33 10.78
CA TYR A 348 -21.65 0.53 9.42
C TYR A 348 -22.76 0.99 8.47
N VAL A 349 -22.46 2.02 7.69
CA VAL A 349 -23.36 2.53 6.64
C VAL A 349 -23.16 1.75 5.35
N TRP A 350 -24.27 1.35 4.73
CA TRP A 350 -24.33 0.68 3.43
C TRP A 350 -25.00 1.64 2.44
N ASP A 351 -24.22 2.51 1.79
CA ASP A 351 -24.72 3.55 0.88
C ASP A 351 -24.51 3.15 -0.59
N ASP A 352 -25.61 3.10 -1.36
CA ASP A 352 -25.68 2.77 -2.80
C ASP A 352 -24.82 3.70 -3.67
N LYS A 353 -24.52 4.93 -3.22
CA LYS A 353 -23.79 5.92 -4.04
C LYS A 353 -22.28 5.69 -4.10
N LEU A 354 -21.71 4.97 -3.14
CA LEU A 354 -20.25 4.78 -3.02
C LEU A 354 -19.76 3.47 -3.67
N SER A 355 -20.66 2.54 -4.00
CA SER A 355 -20.34 1.21 -4.53
C SER A 355 -20.61 1.06 -6.03
N GLY A 356 -21.43 1.94 -6.62
CA GLY A 356 -21.83 1.88 -8.03
C GLY A 356 -20.71 2.16 -9.04
N SER A 357 -19.59 2.73 -8.60
CA SER A 357 -18.35 2.70 -9.35
C SER A 357 -17.25 2.06 -8.50
N LEU A 358 -16.67 0.99 -9.04
CA LEU A 358 -15.33 0.51 -8.66
C LEU A 358 -14.26 1.62 -8.80
N ASN A 359 -14.64 2.77 -9.37
CA ASN A 359 -13.91 4.03 -9.53
C ASN A 359 -14.69 5.21 -8.91
N GLY A 360 -15.10 5.13 -7.64
CA GLY A 360 -15.50 6.33 -6.91
C GLY A 360 -14.33 7.31 -6.93
N SER A 361 -14.54 8.61 -7.17
CA SER A 361 -13.43 9.55 -7.20
C SER A 361 -12.67 9.47 -5.86
N GLU A 362 -11.35 9.31 -5.93
CA GLU A 362 -10.48 9.20 -4.74
C GLU A 362 -10.67 10.36 -3.75
N GLU A 363 -11.29 11.45 -4.20
CA GLU A 363 -11.56 12.68 -3.45
C GLU A 363 -12.83 12.62 -2.57
N LEU A 364 -13.85 11.81 -2.91
CA LEU A 364 -15.13 11.81 -2.18
C LEU A 364 -15.24 10.71 -1.11
N ILE A 365 -14.56 9.58 -1.30
CA ILE A 365 -14.58 8.44 -0.36
C ILE A 365 -14.07 8.83 1.04
N PRO A 366 -13.00 9.63 1.18
CA PRO A 366 -12.49 10.01 2.49
C PRO A 366 -13.48 10.85 3.30
N CYS A 367 -14.55 11.42 2.73
CA CYS A 367 -15.49 12.27 3.45
C CYS A 367 -16.72 11.52 4.00
N SER A 368 -16.93 10.28 3.58
CA SER A 368 -18.12 9.47 3.92
C SER A 368 -18.15 8.98 5.38
N PRO A 369 -19.32 8.53 5.88
CA PRO A 369 -19.41 7.79 7.14
C PRO A 369 -18.70 6.43 7.04
N VAL A 370 -18.49 5.78 8.19
CA VAL A 370 -17.83 4.47 8.27
C VAL A 370 -18.64 3.44 7.49
N SER A 371 -18.05 2.88 6.44
CA SER A 371 -18.72 1.96 5.52
C SER A 371 -17.77 0.85 5.06
N VAL A 372 -18.32 -0.15 4.36
CA VAL A 372 -17.50 -1.18 3.69
C VAL A 372 -16.57 -0.56 2.65
N GLY A 373 -17.06 0.46 1.93
CA GLY A 373 -16.28 1.19 0.93
C GLY A 373 -15.08 1.93 1.55
N THR A 374 -15.25 2.58 2.70
CA THR A 374 -14.12 3.26 3.37
C THR A 374 -13.10 2.26 3.91
N LEU A 375 -13.55 1.14 4.50
CA LEU A 375 -12.64 0.08 4.96
C LEU A 375 -11.77 -0.43 3.81
N PHE A 376 -12.40 -0.72 2.67
CA PHE A 376 -11.72 -1.21 1.48
C PHE A 376 -10.76 -0.17 0.88
N HIS A 377 -11.18 1.09 0.80
CA HIS A 377 -10.34 2.20 0.32
C HIS A 377 -9.08 2.40 1.18
N PHE A 378 -9.23 2.49 2.50
CA PHE A 378 -8.10 2.70 3.40
C PHE A 378 -7.21 1.47 3.51
N TRP A 379 -7.76 0.26 3.34
CA TRP A 379 -6.95 -0.95 3.16
C TRP A 379 -6.09 -0.83 1.90
N ASN A 380 -6.67 -0.50 0.75
CA ASN A 380 -5.92 -0.40 -0.51
C ASN A 380 -4.88 0.72 -0.47
N SER A 381 -5.20 1.89 0.09
CA SER A 381 -4.23 2.97 0.27
C SER A 381 -3.08 2.57 1.18
N TRP A 382 -3.36 1.92 2.32
CA TRP A 382 -2.31 1.43 3.22
C TRP A 382 -1.46 0.33 2.56
N LYS A 383 -2.11 -0.63 1.90
CA LYS A 383 -1.49 -1.73 1.16
C LYS A 383 -0.52 -1.20 0.10
N ASN A 384 -0.94 -0.24 -0.71
CA ASN A 384 -0.11 0.35 -1.76
C ASN A 384 1.11 1.06 -1.15
N ASN A 385 0.94 1.86 -0.09
CA ASN A 385 2.07 2.47 0.61
C ASN A 385 3.06 1.41 1.17
N VAL A 386 2.56 0.28 1.67
CA VAL A 386 3.44 -0.82 2.14
C VAL A 386 4.17 -1.49 0.96
N VAL A 387 3.50 -1.68 -0.18
CA VAL A 387 4.14 -2.20 -1.41
C VAL A 387 5.24 -1.24 -1.89
N ASP A 388 4.99 0.07 -1.90
CA ASP A 388 6.01 1.07 -2.24
C ASP A 388 7.23 1.00 -1.31
N VAL A 389 7.03 0.73 -0.01
CA VAL A 389 8.14 0.46 0.92
C VAL A 389 8.90 -0.80 0.52
N LEU A 390 8.20 -1.89 0.21
CA LEU A 390 8.84 -3.17 -0.16
C LEU A 390 9.63 -3.06 -1.47
N ASP A 391 9.09 -2.36 -2.46
CA ASP A 391 9.71 -2.19 -3.78
C ASP A 391 10.91 -1.23 -3.74
N SER A 392 10.95 -0.31 -2.77
CA SER A 392 12.04 0.65 -2.60
C SER A 392 13.15 0.20 -1.64
N LEU A 393 13.09 -1.00 -1.03
CA LEU A 393 14.05 -1.40 0.01
C LEU A 393 15.51 -1.47 -0.46
N GLU A 394 15.76 -1.71 -1.74
CA GLU A 394 17.12 -1.74 -2.29
C GLU A 394 17.83 -0.38 -2.13
N CYS A 395 17.07 0.74 -2.16
CA CYS A 395 17.64 2.08 -1.98
C CYS A 395 18.20 2.31 -0.56
N LEU A 396 17.83 1.47 0.42
CA LEU A 396 18.42 1.52 1.77
C LEU A 396 19.88 1.01 1.78
N GLY A 397 20.36 0.41 0.68
CA GLY A 397 21.76 0.09 0.48
C GLY A 397 22.59 1.27 -0.02
N ASP A 398 21.93 2.29 -0.58
CA ASP A 398 22.56 3.42 -1.24
C ASP A 398 22.77 4.62 -0.30
N VAL A 399 23.72 5.49 -0.65
CA VAL A 399 24.03 6.70 0.12
C VAL A 399 22.97 7.78 -0.06
N ASP A 400 22.40 7.87 -1.27
CA ASP A 400 21.31 8.77 -1.60
C ASP A 400 20.12 7.93 -2.05
N PHE A 401 18.98 8.11 -1.38
CA PHE A 401 17.74 7.38 -1.66
C PHE A 401 17.15 7.71 -3.05
N GLY A 402 17.68 8.72 -3.75
CA GLY A 402 17.27 9.08 -5.10
C GLY A 402 15.79 9.44 -5.18
N GLU A 403 15.08 8.83 -6.13
CA GLU A 403 13.64 9.02 -6.33
C GLU A 403 12.79 8.53 -5.14
N PHE A 404 13.33 7.63 -4.30
CA PHE A 404 12.64 7.05 -3.14
C PHE A 404 12.94 7.75 -1.82
N LYS A 405 13.45 9.00 -1.86
CA LYS A 405 13.83 9.76 -0.65
C LYS A 405 12.78 9.79 0.44
N GLY A 406 11.50 10.01 0.10
CA GLY A 406 10.41 10.03 1.08
C GLY A 406 10.24 8.68 1.81
N VAL A 407 10.37 7.58 1.08
CA VAL A 407 10.21 6.21 1.61
C VAL A 407 11.42 5.77 2.42
N GLY A 408 12.63 6.11 1.94
CA GLY A 408 13.88 5.90 2.67
C GLY A 408 13.89 6.64 4.01
N GLU A 409 13.58 7.95 4.01
CA GLU A 409 13.48 8.76 5.22
C GLU A 409 12.40 8.23 6.18
N PHE A 410 11.25 7.79 5.65
CA PHE A 410 10.23 7.13 6.45
C PHE A 410 10.76 5.86 7.10
N CYS A 411 11.47 4.99 6.38
CA CYS A 411 12.04 3.76 6.95
C CYS A 411 13.02 4.07 8.09
N LEU A 412 13.88 5.08 7.94
CA LEU A 412 14.78 5.50 9.01
C LEU A 412 14.02 5.94 10.26
N LYS A 413 13.00 6.80 10.09
CA LYS A 413 12.14 7.31 11.17
C LYS A 413 11.33 6.19 11.84
N TYR A 414 10.72 5.32 11.04
CA TYR A 414 9.87 4.22 11.50
C TYR A 414 10.66 3.20 12.31
N PHE A 415 11.80 2.71 11.81
CA PHE A 415 12.60 1.71 12.51
C PHE A 415 13.53 2.28 13.59
N GLY A 416 13.66 3.61 13.67
CA GLY A 416 14.54 4.27 14.62
C GLY A 416 16.01 3.98 14.33
N VAL A 417 16.42 4.20 13.08
CA VAL A 417 17.80 3.97 12.65
C VAL A 417 18.40 5.22 12.02
N ARG A 418 19.72 5.36 12.14
CA ARG A 418 20.48 6.42 11.49
C ARG A 418 21.50 5.83 10.54
N GLN A 419 21.50 6.33 9.31
CA GLN A 419 22.49 5.95 8.32
C GLN A 419 23.86 6.52 8.70
N GLN A 420 24.90 5.69 8.60
CA GLN A 420 26.28 6.06 8.78
C GLN A 420 27.15 5.35 7.74
N LEU A 421 28.01 6.12 7.08
CA LEU A 421 28.96 5.61 6.10
C LEU A 421 30.20 5.08 6.80
N ASN A 422 30.57 3.84 6.50
CA ASN A 422 31.82 3.23 6.95
C ASN A 422 32.63 2.81 5.72
N GLY A 423 33.39 3.75 5.16
CA GLY A 423 34.03 3.59 3.86
C GLY A 423 32.98 3.62 2.74
N LEU A 424 32.93 2.56 1.92
CA LEU A 424 31.93 2.38 0.85
C LEU A 424 30.65 1.69 1.33
N ASN A 425 30.62 1.18 2.57
CA ASN A 425 29.48 0.41 3.07
C ASN A 425 28.55 1.27 3.92
N VAL A 426 27.25 1.16 3.65
CA VAL A 426 26.19 1.77 4.46
C VAL A 426 25.93 0.91 5.70
N THR A 427 26.01 1.54 6.87
CA THR A 427 25.68 0.92 8.16
C THR A 427 24.62 1.74 8.88
N TYR A 428 23.81 1.09 9.72
CA TYR A 428 22.71 1.69 10.43
C TYR A 428 22.93 1.63 11.94
N VAL A 429 22.87 2.78 12.60
CA VAL A 429 22.91 2.92 14.06
C VAL A 429 21.51 2.80 14.62
N LEU A 430 21.30 1.87 15.56
CA LEU A 430 19.99 1.61 16.16
C LEU A 430 19.74 2.52 17.37
N LEU A 431 18.61 3.23 17.40
CA LEU A 431 18.13 3.95 18.58
C LEU A 431 17.54 2.99 19.62
N HIS A 432 16.90 1.90 19.16
CA HIS A 432 16.21 0.92 20.01
C HIS A 432 16.76 -0.50 19.78
N PRO A 433 17.90 -0.87 20.39
CA PRO A 433 18.50 -2.20 20.18
C PRO A 433 17.66 -3.38 20.67
N ALA A 434 16.66 -3.13 21.51
CA ALA A 434 15.73 -4.13 22.04
C ALA A 434 14.40 -4.23 21.26
N ALA A 435 14.26 -3.51 20.14
CA ALA A 435 13.06 -3.51 19.33
C ALA A 435 12.75 -4.91 18.75
N GLU A 436 11.46 -5.22 18.56
CA GLU A 436 11.02 -6.55 18.12
C GLU A 436 11.61 -6.93 16.75
N TRP A 437 11.63 -6.00 15.80
CA TRP A 437 12.15 -6.24 14.46
C TRP A 437 13.66 -6.57 14.46
N VAL A 438 14.42 -6.11 15.46
CA VAL A 438 15.86 -6.39 15.60
C VAL A 438 16.09 -7.85 15.96
N LYS A 439 15.14 -8.52 16.62
CA LYS A 439 15.23 -9.95 16.95
C LYS A 439 15.27 -10.85 15.71
N ASN A 440 14.77 -10.36 14.57
CA ASN A 440 14.84 -11.05 13.29
C ASN A 440 16.25 -11.01 12.67
N ILE A 441 17.16 -10.21 13.24
CA ILE A 441 18.56 -10.15 12.82
C ILE A 441 19.38 -11.09 13.71
N GLN A 442 20.25 -11.89 13.08
CA GLN A 442 21.16 -12.77 13.82
C GLN A 442 22.08 -11.95 14.75
N SER A 443 22.12 -12.33 16.03
CA SER A 443 22.85 -11.61 17.07
C SER A 443 24.36 -11.51 16.81
N SER A 444 24.93 -12.44 16.04
CA SER A 444 26.33 -12.46 15.62
C SER A 444 26.70 -11.32 14.66
N VAL A 445 25.73 -10.77 13.93
CA VAL A 445 25.94 -9.73 12.93
C VAL A 445 25.81 -8.32 13.52
N VAL A 446 25.11 -8.21 14.65
CA VAL A 446 24.90 -6.95 15.37
C VAL A 446 26.21 -6.53 16.06
N ARG A 447 26.85 -5.47 15.55
CA ARG A 447 28.10 -4.96 16.13
C ARG A 447 27.78 -4.01 17.29
N ARG A 448 28.37 -4.25 18.46
CA ARG A 448 28.21 -3.41 19.64
C ARG A 448 29.49 -2.65 19.93
N ASN A 449 29.44 -1.33 19.83
CA ASN A 449 30.34 -0.45 20.57
C ASN A 449 29.66 -0.16 21.93
N LYS A 450 30.41 0.05 23.01
CA LYS A 450 29.83 0.17 24.38
C LYS A 450 28.70 1.23 24.52
N GLN A 451 28.57 2.16 23.56
CA GLN A 451 27.51 3.18 23.49
C GLN A 451 26.53 3.03 22.31
N MET A 452 26.85 2.26 21.27
CA MET A 452 26.06 2.22 20.03
C MET A 452 25.99 0.81 19.44
N VAL A 453 24.85 0.51 18.81
CA VAL A 453 24.60 -0.77 18.15
C VAL A 453 24.42 -0.53 16.66
N PHE A 454 25.16 -1.30 15.84
CA PHE A 454 25.22 -1.14 14.40
C PHE A 454 24.73 -2.40 13.68
N VAL A 455 24.07 -2.18 12.55
CA VAL A 455 23.63 -3.22 11.63
C VAL A 455 24.06 -2.85 10.22
N ASP A 456 24.54 -3.82 9.47
CA ASP A 456 24.91 -3.67 8.06
C ASP A 456 23.65 -3.61 7.16
N ALA A 457 23.68 -2.79 6.11
CA ALA A 457 22.48 -2.49 5.30
C ALA A 457 21.71 -3.72 4.84
N ARG A 458 22.39 -4.79 4.38
CA ARG A 458 21.73 -6.02 3.91
C ARG A 458 20.87 -6.70 4.99
N HIS A 459 21.33 -6.67 6.24
CA HIS A 459 20.62 -7.29 7.37
C HIS A 459 19.47 -6.42 7.84
N PHE A 460 19.66 -5.09 7.77
CA PHE A 460 18.57 -4.14 8.00
C PHE A 460 17.46 -4.32 6.95
N ILE A 461 17.80 -4.33 5.65
CA ILE A 461 16.86 -4.55 4.55
C ILE A 461 16.08 -5.85 4.73
N SER A 462 16.77 -6.96 5.03
CA SER A 462 16.13 -8.25 5.27
C SER A 462 15.14 -8.23 6.44
N ALA A 463 15.48 -7.54 7.53
CA ALA A 463 14.62 -7.41 8.70
C ALA A 463 13.39 -6.51 8.42
N VAL A 464 13.60 -5.38 7.74
CA VAL A 464 12.54 -4.46 7.30
C VAL A 464 11.56 -5.17 6.36
N HIS A 465 12.08 -5.90 5.39
CA HIS A 465 11.29 -6.70 4.46
C HIS A 465 10.43 -7.74 5.20
N THR A 466 11.01 -8.45 6.18
CA THR A 466 10.27 -9.42 6.99
C THR A 466 9.20 -8.76 7.85
N HIS A 467 9.50 -7.59 8.44
CA HIS A 467 8.55 -6.81 9.24
C HIS A 467 7.33 -6.39 8.42
N TRP A 468 7.54 -5.73 7.27
CA TRP A 468 6.44 -5.21 6.45
C TRP A 468 5.59 -6.33 5.83
N ARG A 469 6.19 -7.45 5.41
CA ARG A 469 5.43 -8.63 4.99
C ARG A 469 4.56 -9.19 6.10
N THR A 470 5.10 -9.29 7.31
CA THR A 470 4.33 -9.75 8.47
C THR A 470 3.21 -8.78 8.83
N ALA A 471 3.48 -7.47 8.79
CA ALA A 471 2.48 -6.43 9.02
C ALA A 471 1.35 -6.50 7.99
N LEU A 472 1.67 -6.63 6.70
CA LEU A 472 0.72 -6.73 5.60
C LEU A 472 -0.26 -7.90 5.82
N LEU A 473 0.27 -9.06 6.20
CA LEU A 473 -0.51 -10.26 6.51
C LEU A 473 -1.40 -10.08 7.75
N VAL A 474 -0.83 -9.60 8.86
CA VAL A 474 -1.58 -9.44 10.13
C VAL A 474 -2.71 -8.42 9.98
N VAL A 475 -2.46 -7.31 9.29
CA VAL A 475 -3.48 -6.28 9.07
C VAL A 475 -4.51 -6.77 8.06
N GLY A 476 -4.09 -7.42 6.97
CA GLY A 476 -5.00 -8.01 5.99
C GLY A 476 -5.95 -9.03 6.59
N LEU A 477 -5.47 -9.89 7.49
CA LEU A 477 -6.32 -10.84 8.22
C LEU A 477 -7.36 -10.14 9.10
N LYS A 478 -7.00 -9.05 9.79
CA LYS A 478 -7.97 -8.26 10.56
C LYS A 478 -9.03 -7.60 9.68
N VAL A 479 -8.65 -7.14 8.49
CA VAL A 479 -9.61 -6.61 7.50
C VAL A 479 -10.57 -7.72 7.06
N LEU A 480 -10.05 -8.92 6.75
CA LEU A 480 -10.87 -10.08 6.39
C LEU A 480 -11.81 -10.50 7.53
N GLU A 481 -11.35 -10.52 8.79
CA GLU A 481 -12.18 -10.80 9.98
C GLU A 481 -13.31 -9.77 10.16
N THR A 482 -13.00 -8.49 9.91
CA THR A 482 -13.97 -7.39 9.97
C THR A 482 -15.02 -7.53 8.86
N LEU A 483 -14.58 -7.79 7.62
CA LEU A 483 -15.47 -8.03 6.48
C LEU A 483 -16.32 -9.29 6.65
N ALA A 484 -15.77 -10.37 7.23
CA ALA A 484 -16.55 -11.56 7.55
C ALA A 484 -17.67 -11.25 8.56
N SER A 485 -17.37 -10.45 9.58
CA SER A 485 -18.37 -9.99 10.56
C SER A 485 -19.45 -9.11 9.90
N LEU A 486 -19.06 -8.23 8.97
CA LEU A 486 -19.98 -7.42 8.17
C LEU A 486 -20.85 -8.28 7.26
N TYR A 487 -20.29 -9.32 6.65
CA TYR A 487 -21.02 -10.28 5.82
C TYR A 487 -22.10 -11.02 6.62
N GLU A 488 -21.78 -11.51 7.83
CA GLU A 488 -22.74 -12.21 8.70
C GLU A 488 -23.93 -11.32 9.10
N LEU A 489 -23.73 -9.99 9.22
CA LEU A 489 -24.83 -9.04 9.38
C LEU A 489 -25.58 -8.82 8.07
N ALA A 490 -24.87 -8.66 6.95
CA ALA A 490 -25.46 -8.46 5.64
C ALA A 490 -26.40 -9.60 5.23
N VAL A 491 -26.03 -10.85 5.55
CA VAL A 491 -26.86 -12.04 5.28
C VAL A 491 -28.22 -11.99 5.97
N LYS A 492 -28.34 -11.30 7.12
CA LYS A 492 -29.57 -11.25 7.93
C LYS A 492 -30.57 -10.19 7.45
N SER A 493 -30.08 -9.08 6.88
CA SER A 493 -30.92 -7.89 6.68
C SER A 493 -30.73 -7.17 5.35
N LEU A 494 -29.70 -7.50 4.56
CA LEU A 494 -29.38 -6.75 3.34
C LEU A 494 -29.72 -7.53 2.05
N PRO A 495 -30.02 -6.80 0.94
CA PRO A 495 -30.18 -7.39 -0.39
C PRO A 495 -28.97 -8.21 -0.86
N LEU A 496 -29.20 -9.16 -1.78
CA LEU A 496 -28.15 -10.03 -2.35
C LEU A 496 -26.99 -9.26 -2.97
N PHE A 497 -27.27 -8.10 -3.57
CA PHE A 497 -26.24 -7.24 -4.15
C PHE A 497 -25.15 -6.88 -3.12
N TRP A 498 -25.56 -6.40 -1.96
CA TRP A 498 -24.64 -6.01 -0.89
C TRP A 498 -23.89 -7.18 -0.26
N GLN A 499 -24.54 -8.32 -0.14
CA GLN A 499 -23.88 -9.57 0.27
C GLN A 499 -22.79 -9.96 -0.74
N SER A 500 -23.06 -9.82 -2.03
CA SER A 500 -22.15 -10.17 -3.12
C SER A 500 -20.97 -9.20 -3.21
N VAL A 501 -21.20 -7.89 -3.08
CA VAL A 501 -20.14 -6.86 -3.01
C VAL A 501 -19.21 -7.12 -1.82
N CYS A 502 -19.76 -7.47 -0.66
CA CYS A 502 -18.96 -7.80 0.51
C CYS A 502 -18.05 -9.01 0.24
N LEU A 503 -18.57 -10.08 -0.36
CA LEU A 503 -17.79 -11.26 -0.73
C LEU A 503 -16.69 -10.95 -1.77
N LEU A 504 -16.96 -10.09 -2.74
CA LEU A 504 -15.96 -9.65 -3.72
C LEU A 504 -14.79 -8.91 -3.06
N ASN A 505 -15.09 -8.02 -2.11
CA ASN A 505 -14.05 -7.33 -1.33
C ASN A 505 -13.22 -8.32 -0.50
N VAL A 506 -13.85 -9.33 0.12
CA VAL A 506 -13.14 -10.39 0.85
C VAL A 506 -12.22 -11.17 -0.10
N TYR A 507 -12.72 -11.54 -1.28
CA TYR A 507 -11.94 -12.26 -2.29
C TYR A 507 -10.71 -11.48 -2.75
N GLU A 508 -10.88 -10.20 -3.12
CA GLU A 508 -9.77 -9.40 -3.64
C GLU A 508 -8.63 -9.29 -2.63
N ILE A 509 -8.97 -9.07 -1.35
CA ILE A 509 -7.99 -8.99 -0.28
C ILE A 509 -7.35 -10.36 -0.03
N ALA A 510 -8.14 -11.43 0.05
CA ALA A 510 -7.62 -12.77 0.29
C ALA A 510 -6.70 -13.25 -0.84
N LYS A 511 -7.07 -12.99 -2.10
CA LYS A 511 -6.26 -13.31 -3.28
C LYS A 511 -4.93 -12.57 -3.26
N PHE A 512 -4.95 -11.26 -3.01
CA PHE A 512 -3.72 -10.46 -2.88
C PHE A 512 -2.77 -11.03 -1.81
N LEU A 513 -3.30 -11.37 -0.63
CA LEU A 513 -2.49 -11.95 0.45
C LEU A 513 -1.95 -13.35 0.10
N CYS A 514 -2.66 -14.12 -0.72
CA CYS A 514 -2.23 -15.45 -1.16
C CYS A 514 -1.16 -15.42 -2.26
N GLU A 515 -1.32 -14.55 -3.28
CA GLU A 515 -0.40 -14.45 -4.42
C GLU A 515 0.92 -13.79 -4.06
N SER A 516 0.93 -12.99 -3.00
CA SER A 516 2.12 -12.36 -2.49
C SER A 516 3.15 -13.46 -2.11
N LYS A 517 4.28 -13.51 -2.85
CA LYS A 517 5.40 -14.47 -2.69
C LYS A 517 6.15 -14.25 -1.36
N HIS A 518 5.43 -14.29 -0.27
CA HIS A 518 5.90 -14.07 1.07
C HIS A 518 6.29 -15.43 1.63
N HIS A 519 7.45 -15.52 2.31
CA HIS A 519 7.80 -16.69 3.12
C HIS A 519 6.89 -16.70 4.34
N VAL A 520 5.62 -17.03 4.12
CA VAL A 520 4.57 -17.05 5.13
C VAL A 520 4.68 -18.36 5.90
N LEU A 521 4.50 -18.31 7.23
CA LEU A 521 4.26 -19.52 8.03
C LEU A 521 3.07 -20.29 7.42
N ASN A 522 3.25 -21.58 7.13
CA ASN A 522 2.23 -22.45 6.51
C ASN A 522 0.83 -22.31 7.13
N SER A 523 0.74 -21.97 8.42
CA SER A 523 -0.53 -21.76 9.13
C SER A 523 -1.38 -20.59 8.59
N PHE A 524 -0.77 -19.50 8.12
CA PHE A 524 -1.53 -18.36 7.59
C PHE A 524 -2.01 -18.61 6.16
N VAL A 525 -1.19 -19.29 5.34
CA VAL A 525 -1.59 -19.71 3.99
C VAL A 525 -2.83 -20.59 4.05
N LEU A 526 -2.86 -21.57 4.96
CA LEU A 526 -4.03 -22.41 5.18
C LEU A 526 -5.28 -21.61 5.61
N ARG A 527 -5.11 -20.59 6.46
CA ARG A 527 -6.24 -19.71 6.84
C ARG A 527 -6.79 -18.92 5.66
N ILE A 528 -5.93 -18.30 4.86
CA ILE A 528 -6.34 -17.54 3.67
C ILE A 528 -7.01 -18.46 2.65
N GLN A 529 -6.46 -19.65 2.43
CA GLN A 529 -7.06 -20.65 1.55
C GLN A 529 -8.48 -21.03 2.01
N ASN A 530 -8.68 -21.28 3.32
CA ASN A 530 -10.00 -21.58 3.86
C ASN A 530 -10.99 -20.42 3.65
N VAL A 531 -10.53 -19.17 3.77
CA VAL A 531 -11.35 -17.99 3.45
C VAL A 531 -11.72 -17.97 1.97
N LEU A 532 -10.76 -18.21 1.05
CA LEU A 532 -11.01 -18.27 -0.39
C LEU A 532 -12.03 -19.34 -0.74
N THR A 533 -11.90 -20.56 -0.21
CA THR A 533 -12.86 -21.66 -0.42
C THR A 533 -14.26 -21.31 0.10
N LEU A 534 -14.35 -20.66 1.26
CA LEU A 534 -15.63 -20.25 1.83
C LEU A 534 -16.30 -19.15 0.98
N VAL A 535 -15.53 -18.12 0.60
CA VAL A 535 -16.02 -16.97 -0.16
C VAL A 535 -16.45 -17.38 -1.55
N SER A 536 -15.69 -18.22 -2.24
CA SER A 536 -16.03 -18.73 -3.57
C SER A 536 -17.34 -19.53 -3.55
N THR A 537 -17.49 -20.46 -2.59
CA THR A 537 -18.72 -21.24 -2.41
C THR A 537 -19.92 -20.34 -2.09
N LYS A 538 -19.76 -19.40 -1.15
CA LYS A 538 -20.83 -18.48 -0.76
C LYS A 538 -21.20 -17.54 -1.90
N TYR A 539 -20.24 -17.07 -2.68
CA TYR A 539 -20.49 -16.19 -3.81
C TYR A 539 -21.28 -16.90 -4.90
N PHE A 540 -20.90 -18.15 -5.23
CA PHE A 540 -21.66 -18.98 -6.18
C PHE A 540 -23.14 -19.11 -5.77
N GLU A 541 -23.43 -19.40 -4.48
CA GLU A 541 -24.80 -19.48 -3.96
C GLU A 541 -25.60 -18.18 -4.11
N LYS A 542 -24.94 -17.00 -4.07
CA LYS A 542 -25.60 -15.69 -4.20
C LYS A 542 -25.80 -15.26 -5.65
N ILE A 543 -24.88 -15.65 -6.54
CA ILE A 543 -24.99 -15.39 -7.98
C ILE A 543 -26.01 -16.31 -8.65
N PHE A 544 -26.10 -17.56 -8.19
CA PHE A 544 -27.07 -18.56 -8.67
C PHE A 544 -28.06 -18.92 -7.56
N PRO A 545 -28.94 -17.99 -7.14
CA PRO A 545 -29.91 -18.25 -6.08
C PRO A 545 -30.92 -19.32 -6.52
N LEU A 546 -31.56 -19.96 -5.54
CA LEU A 546 -32.63 -20.93 -5.77
C LEU A 546 -33.83 -20.32 -6.54
N ASP A 547 -34.06 -19.02 -6.36
CA ASP A 547 -35.01 -18.20 -7.11
C ASP A 547 -34.30 -17.38 -8.18
N SER A 548 -34.40 -17.77 -9.45
CA SER A 548 -33.77 -17.05 -10.57
C SER A 548 -34.25 -15.60 -10.71
N ARG A 549 -35.41 -15.25 -10.16
CA ARG A 549 -35.90 -13.86 -10.21
C ARG A 549 -35.03 -12.91 -9.36
N GLN A 550 -34.30 -13.43 -8.37
CA GLN A 550 -33.43 -12.60 -7.53
C GLN A 550 -32.13 -12.19 -8.24
N SER A 551 -31.70 -12.91 -9.28
CA SER A 551 -30.53 -12.54 -10.09
C SER A 551 -30.86 -11.45 -11.13
N MET A 552 -32.15 -11.13 -11.33
CA MET A 552 -32.65 -10.20 -12.36
C MET A 552 -32.55 -8.72 -12.01
N MET A 553 -32.04 -8.38 -10.83
CA MET A 553 -31.81 -7.00 -10.45
C MET A 553 -30.71 -6.38 -11.33
N GLY A 554 -30.96 -5.21 -11.93
CA GLY A 554 -29.99 -4.57 -12.84
C GLY A 554 -28.58 -4.41 -12.24
N GLN A 555 -28.49 -4.12 -10.93
CA GLN A 555 -27.24 -4.07 -10.19
C GLN A 555 -26.52 -5.43 -10.10
N MET A 556 -27.26 -6.53 -9.91
CA MET A 556 -26.69 -7.89 -9.88
C MET A 556 -26.12 -8.28 -11.25
N ILE A 557 -26.81 -7.91 -12.32
CA ILE A 557 -26.38 -8.18 -13.69
C ILE A 557 -25.09 -7.42 -14.01
N SER A 558 -25.04 -6.13 -13.65
CA SER A 558 -23.82 -5.32 -13.78
C SER A 558 -22.67 -5.92 -12.96
N LEU A 559 -22.92 -6.31 -11.70
CA LEU A 559 -21.93 -6.92 -10.82
C LEU A 559 -21.32 -8.19 -11.41
N ARG A 560 -22.17 -9.08 -11.94
CA ARG A 560 -21.75 -10.37 -12.51
C ARG A 560 -20.84 -10.24 -13.72
N ARG A 561 -21.01 -9.16 -14.51
CA ARG A 561 -20.21 -8.85 -15.69
C ARG A 561 -18.86 -8.21 -15.36
N THR A 562 -18.60 -7.87 -14.09
CA THR A 562 -17.30 -7.33 -13.68
C THR A 562 -16.20 -8.39 -13.75
N ARG A 563 -14.97 -7.97 -14.06
CA ARG A 563 -13.80 -8.85 -14.07
C ARG A 563 -13.59 -9.55 -12.72
N LEU A 564 -13.76 -8.83 -11.61
CA LEU A 564 -13.58 -9.38 -10.26
C LEU A 564 -14.59 -10.49 -9.94
N SER A 565 -15.83 -10.35 -10.40
CA SER A 565 -16.86 -11.41 -10.30
C SER A 565 -16.45 -12.66 -11.10
N CYS A 566 -16.01 -12.48 -12.34
CA CYS A 566 -15.52 -13.59 -13.17
C CYS A 566 -14.32 -14.29 -12.53
N ASP A 567 -13.35 -13.53 -11.99
CA ASP A 567 -12.18 -14.08 -11.31
C ASP A 567 -12.56 -14.90 -10.07
N LEU A 568 -13.54 -14.43 -9.28
CA LEU A 568 -14.05 -15.17 -8.11
C LEU A 568 -14.82 -16.44 -8.50
N LEU A 569 -15.59 -16.41 -9.58
CA LEU A 569 -16.23 -17.62 -10.11
C LEU A 569 -15.19 -18.62 -10.63
N GLN A 570 -14.14 -18.15 -11.31
CA GLN A 570 -13.00 -19.00 -11.72
C GLN A 570 -12.27 -19.60 -10.52
N GLU A 571 -12.16 -18.87 -9.41
CA GLU A 571 -11.61 -19.40 -8.16
C GLU A 571 -12.40 -20.64 -7.69
N CYS A 572 -13.74 -20.67 -7.84
CA CYS A 572 -14.53 -21.86 -7.51
C CYS A 572 -14.04 -23.10 -8.30
N ILE A 573 -13.76 -22.93 -9.60
CA ILE A 573 -13.25 -24.00 -10.47
C ILE A 573 -11.87 -24.45 -9.99
N VAL A 574 -10.96 -23.51 -9.70
CA VAL A 574 -9.60 -23.83 -9.23
C VAL A 574 -9.63 -24.62 -7.92
N GLN A 575 -10.49 -24.24 -6.98
CA GLN A 575 -10.66 -24.94 -5.70
C GLN A 575 -11.21 -26.36 -5.91
N ASP A 576 -12.24 -26.52 -6.76
CA ASP A 576 -12.83 -27.82 -7.03
C ASP A 576 -11.84 -28.74 -7.77
N ILE A 577 -11.06 -28.22 -8.73
CA ILE A 577 -9.96 -28.94 -9.41
C ILE A 577 -8.86 -29.34 -8.42
N GLY A 578 -8.60 -28.53 -7.39
CA GLY A 578 -7.60 -28.80 -6.35
C GLY A 578 -8.00 -29.90 -5.36
N THR A 579 -9.28 -30.29 -5.31
CA THR A 579 -9.74 -31.32 -4.35
C THR A 579 -9.18 -32.70 -4.66
N SER A 580 -8.69 -33.41 -3.64
CA SER A 580 -8.18 -34.78 -3.80
C SER A 580 -9.32 -35.77 -4.06
N GLY A 581 -9.21 -36.57 -5.12
CA GLY A 581 -10.20 -37.59 -5.48
C GLY A 581 -10.87 -37.35 -6.84
N THR A 582 -11.89 -38.16 -7.13
CA THR A 582 -12.78 -38.02 -8.28
C THR A 582 -13.74 -36.86 -8.06
N LEU A 583 -13.94 -36.02 -9.08
CA LEU A 583 -14.90 -34.92 -9.01
C LEU A 583 -16.32 -35.48 -8.77
N SER A 584 -17.04 -34.86 -7.84
CA SER A 584 -18.46 -35.15 -7.60
C SER A 584 -19.34 -34.47 -8.67
N TYR A 585 -20.57 -34.96 -8.85
CA TYR A 585 -21.54 -34.29 -9.72
C TYR A 585 -21.85 -32.86 -9.27
N GLY A 586 -21.84 -32.56 -7.96
CA GLY A 586 -22.01 -31.20 -7.45
C GLY A 586 -20.89 -30.27 -7.94
N GLN A 587 -19.63 -30.72 -7.87
CA GLN A 587 -18.46 -29.99 -8.38
C GLN A 587 -18.51 -29.80 -9.90
N ILE A 588 -18.79 -30.87 -10.65
CA ILE A 588 -18.90 -30.81 -12.12
C ILE A 588 -20.00 -29.83 -12.52
N GLY A 589 -21.14 -29.86 -11.81
CA GLY A 589 -22.25 -28.93 -12.03
C GLY A 589 -21.90 -27.47 -11.82
N ARG A 590 -21.20 -27.16 -10.72
CA ARG A 590 -20.71 -25.79 -10.49
C ARG A 590 -19.77 -25.34 -11.60
N MET A 591 -18.81 -26.18 -11.99
CA MET A 591 -17.88 -25.87 -13.08
C MET A 591 -18.62 -25.57 -14.38
N VAL A 592 -19.57 -26.42 -14.78
CA VAL A 592 -20.36 -26.24 -16.01
C VAL A 592 -21.18 -24.95 -15.95
N ILE A 593 -21.87 -24.69 -14.84
CA ILE A 593 -22.64 -23.44 -14.68
C ILE A 593 -21.72 -22.24 -14.82
N ILE A 594 -20.53 -22.27 -14.20
CA ILE A 594 -19.54 -21.19 -14.32
C ILE A 594 -19.05 -21.06 -15.77
N CYS A 595 -18.79 -22.16 -16.49
CA CYS A 595 -18.40 -22.13 -17.91
C CYS A 595 -19.47 -21.55 -18.84
N LEU A 596 -20.74 -21.70 -18.47
CA LEU A 596 -21.87 -21.13 -19.22
C LEU A 596 -22.11 -19.67 -18.83
N ALA A 597 -22.04 -19.35 -17.54
CA ALA A 597 -22.45 -18.05 -17.00
C ALA A 597 -21.32 -17.01 -16.90
N SER A 598 -20.06 -17.44 -16.88
CA SER A 598 -18.89 -16.56 -16.91
C SER A 598 -18.44 -16.41 -18.36
N GLY A 599 -18.01 -15.20 -18.76
CA GLY A 599 -17.43 -14.97 -20.09
C GLY A 599 -16.17 -15.81 -20.36
N LYS A 600 -15.40 -15.47 -21.40
CA LYS A 600 -14.25 -16.25 -21.88
C LYS A 600 -13.33 -16.72 -20.76
N LEU A 601 -13.39 -18.01 -20.42
CA LEU A 601 -12.43 -18.59 -19.49
C LEU A 601 -11.06 -18.73 -20.19
N PRO A 602 -9.94 -18.61 -19.44
CA PRO A 602 -8.61 -18.88 -19.98
C PRO A 602 -8.51 -20.31 -20.53
N GLU A 603 -7.82 -20.48 -21.66
CA GLU A 603 -7.56 -21.78 -22.30
C GLU A 603 -6.95 -22.79 -21.31
N GLU A 604 -5.95 -22.36 -20.54
CA GLU A 604 -5.33 -23.18 -19.49
C GLU A 604 -6.32 -23.72 -18.46
N LEU A 605 -7.40 -22.97 -18.17
CA LEU A 605 -8.42 -23.40 -17.22
C LEU A 605 -9.36 -24.43 -17.85
N TYR A 606 -9.74 -24.27 -19.12
CA TYR A 606 -10.52 -25.27 -19.86
C TYR A 606 -9.80 -26.62 -19.93
N GLU A 607 -8.51 -26.61 -20.29
CA GLU A 607 -7.69 -27.82 -20.33
C GLU A 607 -7.65 -28.53 -18.98
N LYS A 608 -7.51 -27.76 -17.88
CA LYS A 608 -7.53 -28.31 -16.52
C LYS A 608 -8.89 -28.90 -16.14
N ILE A 609 -10.00 -28.29 -16.56
CA ILE A 609 -11.36 -28.80 -16.33
C ILE A 609 -11.53 -30.15 -17.06
N VAL A 610 -11.30 -30.15 -18.38
CA VAL A 610 -11.43 -31.34 -19.23
C VAL A 610 -10.51 -32.48 -18.78
N GLY A 611 -9.28 -32.14 -18.35
CA GLY A 611 -8.31 -33.11 -17.83
C GLY A 611 -8.70 -33.75 -16.50
N ARG A 612 -9.55 -33.09 -15.69
CA ARG A 612 -10.00 -33.63 -14.38
C ARG A 612 -11.31 -34.40 -14.45
N ILE A 613 -12.17 -34.13 -15.44
CA ILE A 613 -13.44 -34.86 -15.59
C ILE A 613 -13.14 -36.26 -16.16
N PRO A 614 -13.66 -37.33 -15.55
CA PRO A 614 -13.50 -38.70 -16.07
C PRO A 614 -14.05 -38.85 -17.50
N SER A 615 -13.40 -39.65 -18.33
CA SER A 615 -13.79 -39.81 -19.75
C SER A 615 -15.13 -40.53 -19.94
N ASP A 616 -15.62 -41.24 -18.92
CA ASP A 616 -16.93 -41.90 -18.88
C ASP A 616 -18.09 -40.94 -18.54
N VAL A 617 -17.79 -39.72 -18.10
CA VAL A 617 -18.81 -38.72 -17.75
C VAL A 617 -19.12 -37.84 -18.97
N PRO A 618 -20.37 -37.77 -19.47
CA PRO A 618 -20.72 -37.05 -20.70
C PRO A 618 -20.43 -35.54 -20.66
N TRP A 619 -20.35 -34.94 -19.46
CA TRP A 619 -19.95 -33.54 -19.29
C TRP A 619 -18.58 -33.21 -19.89
N LYS A 620 -17.66 -34.18 -19.95
CA LYS A 620 -16.34 -33.97 -20.55
C LYS A 620 -16.46 -33.65 -22.03
N SER A 621 -17.15 -34.52 -22.79
CA SER A 621 -17.38 -34.34 -24.22
C SER A 621 -18.17 -33.07 -24.52
N PHE A 622 -19.15 -32.74 -23.67
CA PHE A 622 -19.88 -31.47 -23.80
C PHE A 622 -18.94 -30.26 -23.69
N ILE A 623 -18.08 -30.21 -22.66
CA ILE A 623 -17.15 -29.08 -22.46
C ILE A 623 -16.10 -29.02 -23.57
N GLU A 624 -15.60 -30.16 -24.04
CA GLU A 624 -14.67 -30.26 -25.18
C GLU A 624 -15.28 -29.64 -26.44
N ILE A 625 -16.51 -30.04 -26.81
CA ILE A 625 -17.21 -29.50 -27.98
C ILE A 625 -17.51 -28.01 -27.78
N LEU A 626 -18.01 -27.63 -26.60
CA LEU A 626 -18.29 -26.23 -26.25
C LEU A 626 -17.03 -25.36 -26.38
N TYR A 627 -15.86 -25.89 -26.03
CA TYR A 627 -14.59 -25.19 -26.17
C TYR A 627 -14.16 -25.08 -27.64
N CYS A 628 -14.27 -26.16 -28.42
CA CYS A 628 -13.95 -26.16 -29.85
C CYS A 628 -14.82 -25.18 -30.64
N THR A 629 -16.13 -25.12 -30.35
CA THR A 629 -17.04 -24.14 -30.97
C THR A 629 -16.60 -22.70 -30.67
N LYS A 630 -16.05 -22.44 -29.48
CA LYS A 630 -15.57 -21.12 -29.04
C LYS A 630 -14.26 -20.68 -29.70
N GLN A 631 -13.36 -21.59 -30.06
CA GLN A 631 -12.10 -21.21 -30.72
C GLN A 631 -12.32 -20.72 -32.15
N ARG A 632 -13.33 -21.24 -32.88
CA ARG A 632 -13.55 -20.95 -34.31
C ARG A 632 -13.91 -19.49 -34.61
N GLU A 633 -14.67 -18.84 -33.73
CA GLU A 633 -15.06 -17.42 -33.86
C GLU A 633 -13.87 -16.46 -33.84
N CYS A 634 -12.71 -16.86 -33.31
CA CYS A 634 -11.48 -16.06 -33.36
C CYS A 634 -10.67 -16.21 -34.67
N TRP A 635 -10.97 -17.19 -35.51
CA TRP A 635 -10.20 -17.47 -36.73
C TRP A 635 -10.81 -16.86 -38.00
N GLU A 636 -12.07 -16.42 -37.96
CA GLU A 636 -12.69 -15.70 -39.09
C GLU A 636 -12.03 -14.33 -39.36
N ASP A 637 -11.23 -13.82 -38.40
CA ASP A 637 -10.38 -12.63 -38.57
C ASP A 637 -8.93 -12.96 -39.05
N PHE A 638 -8.55 -14.24 -39.16
CA PHE A 638 -7.16 -14.67 -39.42
C PHE A 638 -6.91 -15.26 -40.81
N ASP A 639 -7.87 -15.21 -41.73
CA ASP A 639 -7.74 -15.78 -43.08
C ASP A 639 -6.86 -14.95 -44.05
N GLN A 640 -5.86 -14.20 -43.52
CA GLN A 640 -4.84 -13.49 -44.31
C GLN A 640 -3.38 -13.71 -43.89
N SER A 641 -3.08 -14.51 -42.87
CA SER A 641 -1.67 -14.82 -42.55
C SER A 641 -1.45 -16.32 -42.41
N GLY A 642 -0.92 -16.92 -43.47
CA GLY A 642 -0.44 -18.30 -43.44
C GLY A 642 0.78 -18.41 -42.55
N ASP A 643 0.60 -18.99 -41.36
CA ASP A 643 1.67 -19.63 -40.61
C ASP A 643 1.13 -20.87 -39.89
N SER A 644 1.88 -21.97 -40.04
CA SER A 644 1.51 -23.30 -39.57
C SER A 644 1.73 -23.48 -38.07
N VAL A 645 0.71 -23.97 -37.35
CA VAL A 645 0.82 -24.44 -35.96
C VAL A 645 0.79 -25.98 -35.91
N GLY A 646 1.53 -26.54 -34.95
CA GLY A 646 2.06 -27.91 -34.94
C GLY A 646 1.13 -29.09 -34.63
N ASP A 647 1.75 -30.26 -34.78
CA ASP A 647 1.23 -31.54 -35.28
C ASP A 647 0.58 -32.48 -34.23
N GLN A 648 0.01 -31.96 -33.13
CA GLN A 648 -0.58 -32.82 -32.07
C GLN A 648 -2.06 -32.59 -31.75
N SER A 649 -2.72 -31.59 -32.36
CA SER A 649 -4.18 -31.36 -32.25
C SER A 649 -5.00 -32.03 -33.37
N LEU A 650 -4.32 -32.65 -34.35
CA LEU A 650 -4.90 -32.97 -35.67
C LEU A 650 -5.85 -34.18 -35.72
N LYS A 651 -5.99 -34.98 -34.66
CA LYS A 651 -6.85 -36.19 -34.73
C LYS A 651 -8.34 -35.96 -34.47
N PHE A 652 -8.73 -34.86 -33.82
CA PHE A 652 -10.14 -34.47 -33.66
C PHE A 652 -10.58 -33.40 -34.67
N GLN A 653 -9.62 -32.69 -35.27
CA GLN A 653 -9.86 -31.51 -36.10
C GLN A 653 -10.27 -31.85 -37.54
N GLU A 654 -9.81 -32.97 -38.12
CA GLU A 654 -10.16 -33.37 -39.49
C GLU A 654 -11.59 -33.91 -39.66
N VAL A 655 -12.27 -34.34 -38.58
CA VAL A 655 -13.62 -34.93 -38.65
C VAL A 655 -14.72 -33.86 -38.51
N LEU A 656 -14.51 -32.80 -37.73
CA LEU A 656 -15.51 -31.76 -37.49
C LEU A 656 -15.60 -30.71 -38.62
N LEU A 657 -14.55 -30.50 -39.41
CA LEU A 657 -14.46 -29.41 -40.38
C LEU A 657 -15.47 -29.41 -41.55
N SER A 658 -16.39 -30.37 -41.66
CA SER A 658 -17.25 -30.53 -42.85
C SER A 658 -18.71 -30.06 -42.73
N ASN A 659 -19.27 -29.76 -41.53
CA ASN A 659 -20.65 -29.25 -41.42
C ASN A 659 -20.97 -28.56 -40.07
N ILE A 660 -21.19 -27.24 -40.10
CA ILE A 660 -21.66 -26.43 -38.94
C ILE A 660 -22.96 -26.99 -38.34
N ASN A 661 -23.87 -27.52 -39.16
CA ASN A 661 -25.12 -28.14 -38.71
C ASN A 661 -24.93 -29.46 -37.94
N LEU A 662 -23.82 -30.17 -38.16
CA LEU A 662 -23.51 -31.42 -37.47
C LEU A 662 -22.92 -31.13 -36.07
N GLU A 663 -22.08 -30.09 -35.95
CA GLU A 663 -21.46 -29.65 -34.70
C GLU A 663 -22.51 -29.12 -33.69
N CYS A 664 -23.47 -28.29 -34.14
CA CYS A 664 -24.55 -27.80 -33.27
C CYS A 664 -25.44 -28.94 -32.76
N HIS A 665 -25.74 -29.91 -33.61
CA HIS A 665 -26.52 -31.09 -33.22
C HIS A 665 -25.76 -31.93 -32.18
N GLU A 666 -24.47 -32.15 -32.39
CA GLU A 666 -23.62 -32.90 -31.47
C GLU A 666 -23.51 -32.20 -30.11
N LEU A 667 -23.35 -30.87 -30.08
CA LEU A 667 -23.35 -30.09 -28.84
C LEU A 667 -24.66 -30.26 -28.06
N LEU A 668 -25.82 -30.11 -28.72
CA LEU A 668 -27.13 -30.31 -28.09
C LEU A 668 -27.33 -31.73 -27.59
N GLN A 669 -26.90 -32.72 -28.37
CA GLN A 669 -27.00 -34.12 -27.99
C GLN A 669 -26.13 -34.43 -26.77
N LYS A 670 -24.87 -33.97 -26.75
CA LYS A 670 -23.97 -34.17 -25.60
C LYS A 670 -24.44 -33.43 -24.35
N PHE A 671 -25.05 -32.26 -24.49
CA PHE A 671 -25.68 -31.58 -23.37
C PHE A 671 -26.86 -32.41 -22.82
N CYS A 672 -27.73 -32.94 -23.69
CA CYS A 672 -28.84 -33.78 -23.29
C CYS A 672 -28.37 -35.06 -22.57
N GLU A 673 -27.40 -35.77 -23.13
CA GLU A 673 -26.77 -36.97 -22.54
C GLU A 673 -26.21 -36.64 -21.13
N ALA A 674 -25.54 -35.50 -20.97
CA ALA A 674 -24.98 -35.08 -19.70
C ALA A 674 -26.05 -34.72 -18.65
N LEU A 675 -27.16 -34.10 -19.07
CA LEU A 675 -28.31 -33.86 -18.19
C LEU A 675 -28.97 -35.17 -17.76
N GLN A 676 -29.18 -36.11 -18.68
CA GLN A 676 -29.76 -37.43 -18.40
C GLN A 676 -28.87 -38.27 -17.47
N ASP A 677 -27.56 -38.23 -17.65
CA ASP A 677 -26.59 -38.90 -16.76
C ASP A 677 -26.63 -38.28 -15.35
N THR A 678 -26.58 -36.95 -15.26
CA THR A 678 -26.67 -36.21 -13.99
C THR A 678 -27.96 -36.52 -13.25
N PHE A 679 -29.06 -36.56 -13.99
CA PHE A 679 -30.36 -36.96 -13.50
C PHE A 679 -30.27 -38.40 -12.96
N SER A 680 -29.95 -39.37 -13.80
CA SER A 680 -29.86 -40.79 -13.40
C SER A 680 -28.93 -41.05 -12.20
N ALA A 681 -27.82 -40.31 -12.09
CA ALA A 681 -26.84 -40.47 -11.02
C ALA A 681 -27.26 -39.83 -9.67
N ASN A 682 -27.88 -38.65 -9.66
CA ASN A 682 -28.13 -37.91 -8.42
C ASN A 682 -29.39 -38.35 -7.68
N TRP A 683 -30.48 -38.70 -8.37
CA TRP A 683 -31.77 -38.98 -7.72
C TRP A 683 -32.23 -40.47 -7.79
N LYS A 684 -31.64 -41.32 -8.66
CA LYS A 684 -32.10 -42.71 -8.88
C LYS A 684 -31.31 -43.83 -8.17
N ARG A 685 -30.07 -43.62 -7.69
CA ARG A 685 -29.29 -44.69 -7.01
C ARG A 685 -29.56 -44.78 -5.50
N ARG A 686 -30.31 -45.81 -5.07
CA ARG A 686 -30.30 -46.34 -3.69
C ARG A 686 -29.37 -47.56 -3.64
N ASP A 687 -28.11 -47.39 -3.24
CA ASP A 687 -27.25 -48.54 -2.91
C ASP A 687 -27.16 -48.72 -1.39
N GLU A 688 -27.27 -49.95 -0.91
CA GLU A 688 -27.47 -50.34 0.50
C GLU A 688 -26.33 -49.93 1.47
N ASN A 689 -25.20 -49.42 0.97
CA ASN A 689 -24.13 -48.79 1.77
C ASN A 689 -24.29 -47.26 1.82
N TRP A 690 -25.38 -46.79 2.44
CA TRP A 690 -25.74 -45.37 2.51
C TRP A 690 -24.92 -44.61 3.57
N THR A 691 -23.64 -44.37 3.27
CA THR A 691 -22.85 -43.30 3.93
C THR A 691 -22.03 -42.52 2.92
N LYS A 692 -22.49 -41.28 2.65
CA LYS A 692 -21.80 -40.14 2.01
C LYS A 692 -21.47 -40.25 0.50
N ILE A 693 -22.45 -39.96 -0.35
CA ILE A 693 -22.18 -39.08 -1.51
C ILE A 693 -22.31 -37.65 -0.98
N GLY A 694 -21.18 -37.00 -0.68
CA GLY A 694 -21.14 -35.76 0.11
C GLY A 694 -21.59 -34.49 -0.64
N ASP A 695 -21.56 -34.49 -1.98
CA ASP A 695 -21.86 -33.33 -2.83
C ASP A 695 -22.65 -33.79 -4.07
N CYS A 696 -23.98 -33.70 -4.01
CA CYS A 696 -24.88 -34.02 -5.12
C CYS A 696 -25.26 -32.75 -5.89
N PHE A 697 -25.57 -32.88 -7.17
CA PHE A 697 -26.01 -31.76 -8.00
C PHE A 697 -27.27 -31.13 -7.39
N SER A 698 -27.27 -29.83 -7.10
CA SER A 698 -28.43 -29.21 -6.45
C SER A 698 -29.63 -29.14 -7.42
N PRO A 699 -30.87 -29.35 -6.96
CA PRO A 699 -32.04 -29.26 -7.83
C PRO A 699 -32.17 -27.89 -8.51
N GLY A 700 -31.82 -26.80 -7.82
CA GLY A 700 -31.84 -25.45 -8.40
C GLY A 700 -30.83 -25.26 -9.53
N CYS A 701 -29.61 -25.77 -9.35
CA CYS A 701 -28.59 -25.80 -10.41
C CYS A 701 -29.03 -26.65 -11.60
N PHE A 702 -29.70 -27.78 -11.35
CA PHE A 702 -30.16 -28.67 -12.42
C PHE A 702 -31.25 -27.99 -13.27
N LEU A 703 -32.23 -27.35 -12.61
CA LEU A 703 -33.27 -26.59 -13.31
C LEU A 703 -32.70 -25.40 -14.07
N TYR A 704 -31.65 -24.74 -13.56
CA TYR A 704 -30.92 -23.71 -14.30
C TYR A 704 -30.35 -24.26 -15.62
N LEU A 705 -29.64 -25.39 -15.58
CA LEU A 705 -29.11 -26.00 -16.80
C LEU A 705 -30.20 -26.52 -17.75
N LEU A 706 -31.31 -27.03 -17.19
CA LEU A 706 -32.44 -27.52 -17.98
C LEU A 706 -33.15 -26.39 -18.73
N GLU A 707 -33.36 -25.24 -18.10
CA GLU A 707 -33.92 -24.04 -18.74
C GLU A 707 -32.96 -23.48 -19.79
N HIS A 708 -31.67 -23.45 -19.49
CA HIS A 708 -30.63 -23.03 -20.45
C HIS A 708 -30.60 -23.95 -21.67
N PHE A 709 -30.69 -25.26 -21.46
CA PHE A 709 -30.81 -26.25 -22.52
C PHE A 709 -32.10 -26.05 -23.33
N LEU A 710 -33.24 -25.79 -22.68
CA LEU A 710 -34.51 -25.53 -23.37
C LEU A 710 -34.41 -24.29 -24.29
N ILE A 711 -33.78 -23.21 -23.85
CA ILE A 711 -33.50 -22.03 -24.70
C ILE A 711 -32.63 -22.43 -25.91
N LEU A 712 -31.55 -23.19 -25.66
CA LEU A 712 -30.63 -23.62 -26.72
C LEU A 712 -31.27 -24.56 -27.74
N VAL A 713 -32.24 -25.38 -27.35
CA VAL A 713 -33.00 -26.23 -28.28
C VAL A 713 -34.02 -25.39 -29.04
N SER A 714 -34.74 -24.51 -28.35
CA SER A 714 -35.84 -23.74 -28.94
C SER A 714 -35.40 -22.66 -29.93
N GLN A 715 -34.21 -22.07 -29.78
CA GLN A 715 -33.67 -21.10 -30.74
C GLN A 715 -33.57 -21.64 -32.18
N TYR A 716 -33.39 -22.96 -32.38
CA TYR A 716 -33.31 -23.55 -33.72
C TYR A 716 -34.66 -23.60 -34.47
N ARG A 717 -35.77 -23.20 -33.82
CA ARG A 717 -37.08 -22.98 -34.47
C ARG A 717 -37.23 -21.59 -35.11
N GLY A 718 -36.33 -20.65 -34.84
CA GLY A 718 -36.40 -19.27 -35.33
C GLY A 718 -37.26 -18.33 -34.47
N MET A 719 -38.45 -18.76 -34.07
CA MET A 719 -39.29 -18.08 -33.08
C MET A 719 -39.52 -19.00 -31.89
N PHE A 720 -39.32 -18.49 -30.67
CA PHE A 720 -39.47 -19.27 -29.44
C PHE A 720 -39.89 -18.41 -28.26
N PHE A 721 -40.38 -19.09 -27.22
CA PHE A 721 -40.76 -18.52 -25.94
C PHE A 721 -39.69 -18.82 -24.89
N ALA A 722 -39.44 -17.87 -23.99
CA ALA A 722 -38.53 -18.04 -22.87
C ALA A 722 -39.01 -17.26 -21.63
N PHE A 723 -38.56 -17.70 -20.45
CA PHE A 723 -38.66 -16.87 -19.25
C PHE A 723 -37.81 -15.62 -19.40
N LYS A 724 -38.31 -14.50 -18.89
CA LYS A 724 -37.50 -13.29 -18.81
C LYS A 724 -36.23 -13.55 -18.00
N SER A 725 -36.32 -14.28 -16.88
CA SER A 725 -35.14 -14.58 -16.07
C SER A 725 -34.10 -15.45 -16.78
N SER A 726 -34.50 -16.62 -17.27
CA SER A 726 -33.61 -17.55 -17.97
C SER A 726 -33.05 -16.95 -19.28
N PHE A 727 -33.83 -16.10 -19.97
CA PHE A 727 -33.34 -15.41 -21.16
C PHE A 727 -32.27 -14.36 -20.82
N VAL A 728 -32.43 -13.59 -19.75
CA VAL A 728 -31.39 -12.64 -19.30
C VAL A 728 -30.14 -13.37 -18.82
N GLU A 729 -30.26 -14.50 -18.12
CA GLU A 729 -29.12 -15.38 -17.81
C GLU A 729 -28.36 -15.80 -19.07
N TRP A 730 -29.10 -16.19 -20.11
CA TRP A 730 -28.52 -16.52 -21.41
C TRP A 730 -27.91 -15.29 -22.11
N LEU A 731 -28.48 -14.09 -22.02
CA LEU A 731 -27.88 -12.86 -22.56
C LEU A 731 -26.57 -12.46 -21.87
N ILE A 732 -26.46 -12.72 -20.56
CA ILE A 732 -25.23 -12.47 -19.80
C ILE A 732 -24.16 -13.49 -20.17
N SER A 733 -24.57 -14.71 -20.53
CA SER A 733 -23.68 -15.75 -21.02
C SER A 733 -22.91 -15.33 -22.27
N GLU A 734 -21.75 -15.95 -22.47
CA GLU A 734 -20.94 -15.75 -23.66
C GLU A 734 -21.57 -16.37 -24.92
N GLN A 735 -22.47 -17.34 -24.75
CA GLN A 735 -23.18 -18.04 -25.83
C GLN A 735 -24.13 -17.14 -26.62
N PHE A 736 -24.42 -15.94 -26.10
CA PHE A 736 -25.14 -14.92 -26.85
C PHE A 736 -24.39 -14.51 -28.14
N GLU A 737 -23.05 -14.44 -28.09
CA GLU A 737 -22.24 -14.03 -29.23
C GLU A 737 -22.24 -15.10 -30.34
N SER A 738 -22.34 -16.38 -29.97
CA SER A 738 -22.37 -17.54 -30.88
C SER A 738 -23.76 -17.85 -31.45
N ARG A 739 -24.65 -16.86 -31.55
CA ARG A 739 -26.06 -17.04 -31.93
C ARG A 739 -26.19 -17.60 -33.37
N PRO A 740 -27.04 -18.61 -33.60
CA PRO A 740 -27.31 -19.07 -34.95
C PRO A 740 -28.00 -17.95 -35.77
N THR A 741 -27.41 -17.57 -36.91
CA THR A 741 -28.13 -16.80 -37.93
C THR A 741 -29.23 -17.67 -38.53
N SER A 742 -30.34 -17.06 -38.97
CA SER A 742 -31.59 -17.67 -39.45
C SER A 742 -31.48 -18.74 -40.57
N ARG A 743 -30.27 -19.13 -40.96
CA ARG A 743 -29.94 -20.13 -42.00
C ARG A 743 -29.73 -21.56 -41.49
N ASN A 744 -29.67 -21.80 -40.18
CA ASN A 744 -29.29 -23.10 -39.59
C ASN A 744 -30.47 -23.86 -38.95
N ALA A 745 -31.52 -24.15 -39.72
CA ALA A 745 -32.64 -24.94 -39.22
C ALA A 745 -32.24 -26.42 -39.02
N VAL A 746 -32.24 -26.90 -37.77
CA VAL A 746 -32.11 -28.33 -37.45
C VAL A 746 -33.41 -29.05 -37.84
N LYS A 747 -33.32 -30.29 -38.31
CA LYS A 747 -34.49 -31.11 -38.66
C LYS A 747 -35.46 -31.19 -37.47
N THR A 748 -36.75 -30.90 -37.71
CA THR A 748 -37.81 -30.88 -36.68
C THR A 748 -37.85 -32.15 -35.82
N LEU A 749 -37.67 -33.34 -36.43
CA LEU A 749 -37.64 -34.64 -35.73
C LEU A 749 -36.58 -34.72 -34.62
N VAL A 750 -35.39 -34.16 -34.85
CA VAL A 750 -34.30 -34.18 -33.86
C VAL A 750 -34.63 -33.28 -32.67
N LEU A 751 -35.25 -32.13 -32.92
CA LEU A 751 -35.68 -31.23 -31.85
C LEU A 751 -36.78 -31.89 -30.98
N GLU A 752 -37.65 -32.70 -31.59
CA GLU A 752 -38.68 -33.45 -30.86
C GLU A 752 -38.09 -34.48 -29.89
N GLU A 753 -37.06 -35.23 -30.28
CA GLU A 753 -36.37 -36.18 -29.39
C GLU A 753 -35.73 -35.49 -28.17
N LEU A 754 -35.20 -34.28 -28.36
CA LEU A 754 -34.66 -33.47 -27.27
C LEU A 754 -35.76 -32.94 -26.34
N TYR A 755 -36.90 -32.51 -26.89
CA TYR A 755 -38.07 -32.11 -26.10
C TYR A 755 -38.66 -33.27 -25.31
N ASP A 756 -38.78 -34.46 -25.92
CA ASP A 756 -39.21 -35.68 -25.24
C ASP A 756 -38.28 -36.01 -24.05
N SER A 757 -36.97 -35.83 -24.23
CA SER A 757 -35.99 -36.03 -23.15
C SER A 757 -36.20 -35.07 -21.98
N ILE A 758 -36.46 -33.78 -22.25
CA ILE A 758 -36.79 -32.79 -21.21
C ILE A 758 -38.10 -33.17 -20.51
N LEU A 759 -39.12 -33.56 -21.29
CA LEU A 759 -40.42 -33.95 -20.77
C LEU A 759 -40.31 -35.09 -19.76
N VAL A 760 -39.57 -36.15 -20.08
CA VAL A 760 -39.39 -37.32 -19.19
C VAL A 760 -38.78 -36.88 -17.86
N MET A 761 -37.72 -36.06 -17.88
CA MET A 761 -37.08 -35.57 -16.65
C MET A 761 -38.03 -34.70 -15.82
N VAL A 762 -38.74 -33.75 -16.45
CA VAL A 762 -39.69 -32.86 -15.75
C VAL A 762 -40.88 -33.64 -15.18
N GLN A 763 -41.45 -34.56 -15.96
CA GLN A 763 -42.56 -35.41 -15.51
C GLN A 763 -42.14 -36.23 -14.28
N GLU A 764 -41.02 -36.93 -14.35
CA GLU A 764 -40.54 -37.76 -13.24
C GLU A 764 -40.33 -36.95 -11.95
N LEU A 765 -39.76 -35.73 -12.04
CA LEU A 765 -39.58 -34.84 -10.88
C LEU A 765 -40.90 -34.39 -10.25
N ILE A 766 -41.95 -34.22 -11.06
CA ILE A 766 -43.28 -33.80 -10.59
C ILE A 766 -44.04 -34.99 -9.99
N PHE A 767 -44.01 -36.16 -10.63
CA PHE A 767 -44.77 -37.33 -10.21
C PHE A 767 -44.17 -38.01 -8.97
N ASP A 768 -42.85 -38.07 -8.83
CA ASP A 768 -42.19 -38.71 -7.69
C ASP A 768 -41.84 -37.70 -6.57
N LYS A 769 -42.86 -37.30 -5.81
CA LYS A 769 -42.71 -36.40 -4.67
C LYS A 769 -41.67 -36.89 -3.65
N ALA A 770 -41.65 -38.20 -3.36
CA ALA A 770 -40.79 -38.74 -2.31
C ALA A 770 -39.31 -38.58 -2.68
N CYS A 771 -38.93 -38.98 -3.89
CA CYS A 771 -37.55 -38.85 -4.35
C CYS A 771 -37.15 -37.38 -4.58
N THR A 772 -38.05 -36.52 -5.05
CA THR A 772 -37.77 -35.08 -5.20
C THR A 772 -37.50 -34.41 -3.85
N VAL A 773 -38.29 -34.71 -2.82
CA VAL A 773 -38.07 -34.20 -1.45
C VAL A 773 -36.74 -34.72 -0.88
N GLU A 774 -36.43 -36.00 -1.09
CA GLU A 774 -35.16 -36.59 -0.66
C GLU A 774 -33.97 -35.90 -1.34
N TRP A 775 -34.06 -35.60 -2.64
CA TRP A 775 -33.02 -34.89 -3.37
C TRP A 775 -32.78 -33.48 -2.80
N ILE A 776 -33.84 -32.71 -2.55
CA ILE A 776 -33.75 -31.38 -1.91
C ILE A 776 -33.05 -31.48 -0.54
N ALA A 777 -33.42 -32.47 0.27
CA ALA A 777 -32.81 -32.69 1.58
C ALA A 777 -31.32 -33.06 1.49
N ARG A 778 -30.94 -33.92 0.53
CA ARG A 778 -29.54 -34.31 0.28
C ARG A 778 -28.67 -33.13 -0.16
N SER A 779 -29.25 -32.16 -0.85
CA SER A 779 -28.57 -30.90 -1.21
C SER A 779 -28.50 -29.88 -0.07
N LYS A 780 -28.93 -30.24 1.15
CA LYS A 780 -28.95 -29.37 2.35
C LYS A 780 -29.81 -28.11 2.18
N ILE A 781 -30.84 -28.20 1.34
CA ILE A 781 -31.82 -27.13 1.13
C ILE A 781 -33.01 -27.39 2.06
N ASN A 782 -33.62 -26.31 2.58
CA ASN A 782 -34.84 -26.44 3.38
C ASN A 782 -36.00 -26.90 2.47
N VAL A 783 -36.44 -28.14 2.67
CA VAL A 783 -37.51 -28.78 1.88
C VAL A 783 -38.80 -27.98 1.93
N ASP A 784 -39.23 -27.57 3.13
CA ASP A 784 -40.52 -26.90 3.34
C ASP A 784 -40.57 -25.55 2.62
N MET A 785 -39.43 -24.84 2.58
CA MET A 785 -39.33 -23.57 1.87
C MET A 785 -39.21 -23.74 0.35
N TYR A 786 -38.43 -24.72 -0.11
CA TYR A 786 -38.04 -24.78 -1.52
C TYR A 786 -38.94 -25.67 -2.38
N TYR A 787 -39.54 -26.73 -1.83
CA TYR A 787 -40.34 -27.69 -2.61
C TYR A 787 -41.48 -26.99 -3.38
N LYS A 788 -42.19 -26.07 -2.71
CA LYS A 788 -43.25 -25.26 -3.34
C LYS A 788 -42.75 -24.48 -4.56
N GLN A 789 -41.59 -23.84 -4.42
CA GLN A 789 -40.97 -23.06 -5.48
C GLN A 789 -40.47 -23.94 -6.63
N MET A 790 -39.91 -25.11 -6.31
CA MET A 790 -39.46 -26.08 -7.30
C MET A 790 -40.64 -26.62 -8.12
N VAL A 791 -41.78 -26.94 -7.50
CA VAL A 791 -43.00 -27.38 -8.19
C VAL A 791 -43.51 -26.30 -9.14
N LEU A 792 -43.59 -25.04 -8.69
CA LEU A 792 -43.98 -23.92 -9.55
C LEU A 792 -43.06 -23.81 -10.77
N ARG A 793 -41.74 -23.88 -10.56
CA ARG A 793 -40.73 -23.80 -11.61
C ARG A 793 -40.83 -24.96 -12.61
N LEU A 794 -41.04 -26.18 -12.13
CA LEU A 794 -41.23 -27.37 -12.97
C LEU A 794 -42.49 -27.30 -13.85
N VAL A 795 -43.62 -26.86 -13.29
CA VAL A 795 -44.86 -26.66 -14.06
C VAL A 795 -44.66 -25.58 -15.11
N PHE A 796 -43.96 -24.49 -14.76
CA PHE A 796 -43.63 -23.43 -15.70
C PHE A 796 -42.71 -23.92 -16.83
N ILE A 797 -41.70 -24.75 -16.54
CA ILE A 797 -40.87 -25.39 -17.58
C ILE A 797 -41.74 -26.28 -18.48
N LEU A 798 -42.68 -27.03 -17.92
CA LEU A 798 -43.63 -27.85 -18.71
C LEU A 798 -44.53 -26.99 -19.60
N CYS A 799 -45.03 -25.86 -19.09
CA CYS A 799 -45.78 -24.88 -19.89
C CYS A 799 -44.93 -24.32 -21.03
N LEU A 800 -43.68 -23.96 -20.76
CA LEU A 800 -42.75 -23.44 -21.76
C LEU A 800 -42.41 -24.49 -22.83
N LEU A 801 -42.26 -25.76 -22.41
CA LEU A 801 -42.11 -26.89 -23.31
C LEU A 801 -43.32 -27.02 -24.24
N CYS A 802 -44.54 -26.98 -23.68
CA CYS A 802 -45.78 -27.05 -24.48
C CYS A 802 -45.86 -25.94 -25.53
N LEU A 803 -45.50 -24.71 -25.14
CA LEU A 803 -45.48 -23.56 -26.06
C LEU A 803 -44.44 -23.72 -27.17
N ASN A 804 -43.22 -24.14 -26.82
CA ASN A 804 -42.12 -24.22 -27.78
C ASN A 804 -42.22 -25.43 -28.71
N CYS A 805 -42.88 -26.51 -28.31
CA CYS A 805 -43.06 -27.71 -29.14
C CYS A 805 -44.46 -27.88 -29.73
N GLU A 806 -45.46 -27.11 -29.25
CA GLU A 806 -46.89 -27.21 -29.56
C GLU A 806 -47.50 -28.60 -29.26
N LYS A 807 -46.98 -29.30 -28.24
CA LYS A 807 -47.40 -30.65 -27.82
C LYS A 807 -47.47 -30.76 -26.28
N TYR A 808 -47.82 -31.94 -25.77
CA TYR A 808 -47.81 -32.32 -24.34
C TYR A 808 -48.82 -31.61 -23.42
N TYR A 809 -49.82 -30.93 -23.98
CA TYR A 809 -50.90 -30.31 -23.21
C TYR A 809 -51.66 -31.34 -22.34
N ASP A 810 -51.82 -32.57 -22.82
CA ASP A 810 -52.40 -33.69 -22.08
C ASP A 810 -51.62 -34.01 -20.81
N VAL A 811 -50.28 -34.00 -20.89
CA VAL A 811 -49.39 -34.16 -19.74
C VAL A 811 -49.57 -33.01 -18.77
N LEU A 812 -49.58 -31.77 -19.27
CA LEU A 812 -49.77 -30.58 -18.44
C LEU A 812 -51.08 -30.65 -17.64
N PHE A 813 -52.18 -31.01 -18.28
CA PHE A 813 -53.48 -31.17 -17.61
C PHE A 813 -53.48 -32.32 -16.59
N LYS A 814 -52.80 -33.43 -16.91
CA LYS A 814 -52.60 -34.52 -15.95
C LYS A 814 -51.82 -34.06 -14.72
N VAL A 815 -50.75 -33.29 -14.92
CA VAL A 815 -49.92 -32.72 -13.84
C VAL A 815 -50.73 -31.76 -12.95
N LEU A 816 -51.52 -30.87 -13.56
CA LEU A 816 -52.41 -29.95 -12.85
C LEU A 816 -53.50 -30.70 -12.06
N SER A 817 -53.86 -31.91 -12.47
CA SER A 817 -54.86 -32.74 -11.77
C SER A 817 -54.28 -33.48 -10.55
N ILE A 818 -52.97 -33.45 -10.32
CA ILE A 818 -52.33 -34.13 -9.17
C ILE A 818 -52.53 -33.29 -7.90
N ASP A 819 -53.13 -33.87 -6.86
CA ASP A 819 -53.35 -33.21 -5.57
C ASP A 819 -52.06 -32.63 -4.96
N ASN A 820 -50.94 -33.34 -5.05
CA ASN A 820 -49.64 -32.86 -4.57
C ASN A 820 -49.16 -31.58 -5.27
N VAL A 821 -49.41 -31.45 -6.57
CA VAL A 821 -49.04 -30.26 -7.34
C VAL A 821 -50.01 -29.13 -7.01
N ARG A 822 -51.32 -29.41 -7.08
CA ARG A 822 -52.39 -28.45 -6.77
C ARG A 822 -52.23 -27.81 -5.39
N ASN A 823 -51.86 -28.59 -4.37
CA ASN A 823 -51.68 -28.10 -3.01
C ASN A 823 -50.45 -27.17 -2.83
N GLN A 824 -49.47 -27.24 -3.75
CA GLN A 824 -48.27 -26.39 -3.72
C GLN A 824 -48.37 -25.21 -4.69
N PHE A 825 -49.19 -25.34 -5.72
CA PHE A 825 -49.33 -24.35 -6.78
C PHE A 825 -50.25 -23.19 -6.34
N PRO A 826 -49.97 -21.93 -6.68
CA PRO A 826 -50.87 -20.81 -6.39
C PRO A 826 -52.23 -20.98 -7.08
N GLU A 827 -53.34 -20.85 -6.33
CA GLU A 827 -54.71 -21.06 -6.84
C GLU A 827 -55.03 -20.11 -8.02
N GLU A 828 -54.56 -18.87 -7.97
CA GLU A 828 -54.77 -17.91 -9.07
C GLU A 828 -54.13 -18.36 -10.38
N LEU A 829 -52.94 -18.96 -10.33
CA LEU A 829 -52.24 -19.50 -11.50
C LEU A 829 -52.92 -20.77 -11.99
N TYR A 830 -53.37 -21.61 -11.06
CA TYR A 830 -54.10 -22.83 -11.36
C TYR A 830 -55.36 -22.55 -12.19
N VAL A 831 -56.17 -21.57 -11.75
CA VAL A 831 -57.42 -21.18 -12.43
C VAL A 831 -57.16 -20.71 -13.86
N ILE A 832 -56.07 -19.97 -14.10
CA ILE A 832 -55.71 -19.49 -15.44
C ILE A 832 -55.35 -20.67 -16.36
N LEU A 833 -54.45 -21.54 -15.91
CA LEU A 833 -54.00 -22.69 -16.71
C LEU A 833 -55.12 -23.72 -16.93
N GLN A 834 -56.12 -23.77 -16.05
CA GLN A 834 -57.27 -24.68 -16.18
C GLN A 834 -58.27 -24.24 -17.27
N ARG A 835 -58.27 -22.97 -17.72
CA ARG A 835 -59.21 -22.50 -18.77
C ARG A 835 -59.10 -23.31 -20.07
N GLY A 836 -57.90 -23.81 -20.40
CA GLY A 836 -57.68 -24.67 -21.57
C GLY A 836 -58.19 -26.12 -21.45
N THR A 837 -58.64 -26.55 -20.25
CA THR A 837 -59.25 -27.89 -20.08
C THR A 837 -60.71 -27.95 -20.55
N THR A 838 -61.38 -26.80 -20.67
CA THR A 838 -62.79 -26.71 -21.04
C THR A 838 -63.01 -26.38 -22.52
N GLU A 839 -62.01 -25.81 -23.21
CA GLU A 839 -62.08 -25.42 -24.62
C GLU A 839 -60.92 -26.06 -25.42
N ASN A 840 -61.25 -26.92 -26.40
CA ASN A 840 -60.34 -27.51 -27.40
C ASN A 840 -59.07 -28.28 -26.95
N ASN A 841 -58.89 -28.58 -25.65
CA ASN A 841 -57.71 -29.29 -25.11
C ASN A 841 -56.36 -28.59 -25.39
N TYR A 842 -56.34 -27.26 -25.55
CA TYR A 842 -55.11 -26.47 -25.59
C TYR A 842 -55.31 -25.13 -24.86
N ILE A 843 -54.25 -24.59 -24.27
CA ILE A 843 -54.27 -23.31 -23.54
C ILE A 843 -53.91 -22.19 -24.53
N GLN A 844 -54.62 -21.06 -24.49
CA GLN A 844 -54.28 -19.92 -25.35
C GLN A 844 -52.98 -19.26 -24.87
N ILE A 845 -52.19 -18.73 -25.81
CA ILE A 845 -50.91 -18.04 -25.47
C ILE A 845 -51.14 -16.89 -24.47
N ASN A 846 -52.27 -16.17 -24.58
CA ASN A 846 -52.62 -15.10 -23.64
C ASN A 846 -52.83 -15.60 -22.20
N ASP A 847 -53.37 -16.81 -22.00
CA ASP A 847 -53.51 -17.39 -20.67
C ASP A 847 -52.14 -17.75 -20.09
N PHE A 848 -51.21 -18.26 -20.91
CA PHE A 848 -49.82 -18.45 -20.48
C PHE A 848 -49.18 -17.13 -20.08
N VAL A 849 -49.29 -16.09 -20.91
CA VAL A 849 -48.75 -14.75 -20.62
C VAL A 849 -49.29 -14.23 -19.27
N GLU A 850 -50.59 -14.34 -19.02
CA GLU A 850 -51.20 -13.96 -17.74
C GLU A 850 -50.64 -14.77 -16.56
N ALA A 851 -50.50 -16.10 -16.72
CA ALA A 851 -49.96 -16.98 -15.69
C ALA A 851 -48.49 -16.67 -15.35
N PHE A 852 -47.63 -16.48 -16.35
CA PHE A 852 -46.22 -16.16 -16.15
C PHE A 852 -46.03 -14.79 -15.51
N GLN A 853 -46.81 -13.78 -15.91
CA GLN A 853 -46.81 -12.46 -15.28
C GLN A 853 -47.19 -12.53 -13.79
N LYS A 854 -48.28 -13.22 -13.45
CA LYS A 854 -48.68 -13.42 -12.03
C LYS A 854 -47.71 -14.30 -11.25
N GLY A 855 -46.99 -15.19 -11.93
CA GLY A 855 -45.90 -15.98 -11.37
C GLY A 855 -44.64 -15.18 -11.06
N GLY A 856 -44.58 -13.90 -11.47
CA GLY A 856 -43.45 -13.00 -11.22
C GLY A 856 -42.26 -13.18 -12.16
N ASP A 857 -42.40 -13.95 -13.24
CA ASP A 857 -41.40 -14.09 -14.30
C ASP A 857 -42.08 -14.03 -15.68
N PRO A 858 -42.17 -12.84 -16.29
CA PRO A 858 -42.92 -12.64 -17.53
C PRO A 858 -42.41 -13.51 -18.68
N LEU A 859 -43.34 -13.94 -19.54
CA LEU A 859 -43.02 -14.67 -20.76
C LEU A 859 -42.49 -13.72 -21.85
N LEU A 860 -41.37 -14.08 -22.46
CA LEU A 860 -40.80 -13.39 -23.62
C LEU A 860 -41.10 -14.14 -24.91
N VAL A 861 -41.35 -13.40 -25.98
CA VAL A 861 -41.41 -13.92 -27.35
C VAL A 861 -40.18 -13.46 -28.09
N VAL A 862 -39.31 -14.40 -28.45
CA VAL A 862 -38.01 -14.11 -29.07
C VAL A 862 -38.04 -14.50 -30.54
N ASN A 863 -37.63 -13.59 -31.42
CA ASN A 863 -37.60 -13.81 -32.87
C ASN A 863 -36.21 -13.54 -33.45
N LEU A 864 -35.65 -14.53 -34.15
CA LEU A 864 -34.34 -14.49 -34.81
C LEU A 864 -34.38 -13.97 -36.26
N GLY A 865 -35.58 -13.71 -36.82
CA GLY A 865 -35.77 -13.27 -38.22
C GLY A 865 -36.43 -11.90 -38.41
N GLU A 866 -36.59 -11.49 -39.67
CA GLU A 866 -37.45 -10.36 -40.06
C GLU A 866 -38.92 -10.75 -39.82
N ILE A 867 -39.70 -9.81 -39.27
CA ILE A 867 -41.09 -10.03 -38.86
C ILE A 867 -41.92 -10.47 -40.07
N VAL A 868 -42.66 -11.59 -39.96
CA VAL A 868 -43.88 -11.77 -40.74
C VAL A 868 -44.95 -10.92 -40.04
N PRO A 869 -45.46 -9.83 -40.63
CA PRO A 869 -46.42 -8.96 -39.96
C PRO A 869 -47.72 -9.74 -39.74
N GLY A 870 -48.17 -9.90 -38.49
CA GLY A 870 -49.49 -10.48 -38.23
C GLY A 870 -49.80 -11.06 -36.85
N VAL A 871 -48.82 -11.24 -35.95
CA VAL A 871 -49.10 -11.83 -34.62
C VAL A 871 -48.53 -10.96 -33.50
N GLU A 872 -49.29 -9.96 -33.07
CA GLU A 872 -49.04 -9.26 -31.82
C GLU A 872 -49.75 -10.02 -30.68
N TYR A 873 -48.98 -10.57 -29.75
CA TYR A 873 -49.52 -11.18 -28.54
C TYR A 873 -49.75 -10.08 -27.50
N SER A 874 -51.00 -9.84 -27.12
CA SER A 874 -51.33 -8.82 -26.12
C SER A 874 -50.62 -9.12 -24.78
N ASN A 875 -49.86 -8.14 -24.29
CA ASN A 875 -49.10 -8.17 -23.02
C ASN A 875 -47.86 -9.09 -22.96
N ALA A 876 -47.41 -9.71 -24.07
CA ALA A 876 -46.12 -10.41 -24.10
C ALA A 876 -44.99 -9.46 -24.54
N VAL A 877 -43.82 -9.52 -23.89
CA VAL A 877 -42.66 -8.71 -24.31
C VAL A 877 -42.01 -9.39 -25.50
N SER A 878 -42.02 -8.74 -26.66
CA SER A 878 -41.35 -9.22 -27.85
C SER A 878 -39.90 -8.73 -27.90
N VAL A 879 -38.97 -9.65 -28.14
CA VAL A 879 -37.54 -9.36 -28.29
C VAL A 879 -37.13 -9.77 -29.70
N GLN A 880 -36.56 -8.82 -30.44
CA GLN A 880 -36.05 -9.09 -31.78
C GLN A 880 -34.52 -9.22 -31.73
N LEU A 881 -34.01 -10.40 -32.07
CA LEU A 881 -32.58 -10.70 -32.15
C LEU A 881 -32.08 -10.48 -33.58
N ARG A 882 -32.02 -9.21 -34.01
CA ARG A 882 -31.44 -8.88 -35.33
C ARG A 882 -29.91 -8.90 -35.26
N ALA A 883 -29.27 -9.04 -36.42
CA ALA A 883 -27.81 -9.04 -36.54
C ALA A 883 -27.17 -7.74 -36.02
N ASP A 884 -27.89 -6.61 -36.08
CA ASP A 884 -27.47 -5.27 -35.65
C ASP A 884 -27.81 -4.92 -34.19
N CYS A 885 -28.64 -5.71 -33.50
CA CYS A 885 -29.00 -5.43 -32.10
C CYS A 885 -27.83 -5.75 -31.16
N SER A 886 -27.38 -4.75 -30.39
CA SER A 886 -26.39 -4.98 -29.33
C SER A 886 -27.02 -5.68 -28.12
N ARG A 887 -26.19 -6.38 -27.35
CA ARG A 887 -26.58 -7.01 -26.08
C ARG A 887 -27.16 -5.97 -25.12
N GLU A 888 -26.54 -4.80 -25.06
CA GLU A 888 -26.92 -3.67 -24.21
C GLU A 888 -28.30 -3.13 -24.57
N ASP A 889 -28.64 -3.03 -25.85
CA ASP A 889 -29.96 -2.59 -26.29
C ASP A 889 -31.05 -3.55 -25.78
N ILE A 890 -30.82 -4.86 -25.92
CA ILE A 890 -31.75 -5.89 -25.46
C ILE A 890 -31.89 -5.87 -23.93
N LEU A 891 -30.78 -5.73 -23.20
CA LEU A 891 -30.81 -5.65 -21.75
C LEU A 891 -31.55 -4.38 -21.27
N SER A 892 -31.37 -3.25 -21.96
CA SER A 892 -32.05 -2.00 -21.63
C SER A 892 -33.58 -2.07 -21.86
N LEU A 893 -34.01 -2.84 -22.86
CA LEU A 893 -35.41 -3.14 -23.13
C LEU A 893 -36.03 -4.02 -22.03
N LEU A 894 -35.29 -5.07 -21.63
CA LEU A 894 -35.78 -6.03 -20.65
C LEU A 894 -35.75 -5.49 -19.23
N ILE A 895 -34.80 -4.61 -18.92
CA ILE A 895 -34.57 -4.09 -17.58
C ILE A 895 -34.49 -2.58 -17.68
N PRO A 896 -35.64 -1.89 -17.61
CA PRO A 896 -35.67 -0.44 -17.62
C PRO A 896 -34.82 0.08 -16.46
N ILE A 897 -33.92 1.02 -16.75
CA ILE A 897 -33.18 1.74 -15.72
C ILE A 897 -34.22 2.54 -14.92
N ASP A 898 -34.40 2.21 -13.64
CA ASP A 898 -35.20 3.00 -12.72
C ASP A 898 -34.62 4.41 -12.63
N LYS A 899 -35.10 5.32 -13.47
CA LYS A 899 -35.06 6.74 -13.19
C LYS A 899 -36.17 6.96 -12.16
N THR A 900 -35.79 7.14 -10.89
CA THR A 900 -36.63 7.41 -9.69
C THR A 900 -37.04 6.19 -8.86
N THR A 901 -36.27 5.91 -7.80
CA THR A 901 -36.82 5.35 -6.55
C THR A 901 -37.02 6.50 -5.57
N THR A 902 -38.17 7.16 -5.63
CA THR A 902 -38.73 7.78 -4.42
C THR A 902 -39.13 6.65 -3.49
N VAL A 903 -38.46 6.60 -2.32
CA VAL A 903 -38.74 5.67 -1.23
C VAL A 903 -40.23 5.73 -0.85
N PRO A 904 -40.95 4.60 -0.74
CA PRO A 904 -42.24 4.57 -0.05
C PRO A 904 -42.01 4.82 1.44
N GLU A 905 -42.61 5.87 1.97
CA GLU A 905 -42.65 6.12 3.41
C GLU A 905 -43.32 4.98 4.17
N VAL A 906 -42.80 4.74 5.37
CA VAL A 906 -43.39 4.05 6.54
C VAL A 906 -43.29 2.52 6.59
N MET A 907 -42.33 2.05 7.41
CA MET A 907 -42.72 1.19 8.54
C MET A 907 -41.94 1.58 9.81
N SER A 908 -42.69 2.04 10.80
CA SER A 908 -42.27 2.53 12.10
C SER A 908 -41.63 1.44 12.97
N CYS A 909 -40.52 1.76 13.63
CA CYS A 909 -40.20 1.20 14.94
C CYS A 909 -40.18 2.35 15.96
N VAL A 910 -40.99 2.17 17.00
CA VAL A 910 -41.47 3.17 17.95
C VAL A 910 -40.54 3.25 19.18
N ASN A 911 -40.30 4.49 19.63
CA ASN A 911 -39.91 4.97 20.96
C ASN A 911 -38.54 4.59 21.57
N PHE A 912 -37.64 5.58 21.59
CA PHE A 912 -37.08 6.11 22.85
C PHE A 912 -36.98 7.65 22.78
N SER A 913 -37.95 8.33 23.40
CA SER A 913 -37.74 9.66 24.01
C SER A 913 -36.86 9.46 25.27
N SER A 914 -36.01 10.34 25.76
CA SER A 914 -35.91 11.79 25.71
C SER A 914 -34.53 12.18 26.26
N TYR A 915 -33.86 13.19 25.71
CA TYR A 915 -33.26 14.32 26.45
C TYR A 915 -32.56 15.25 25.43
N CYS A 916 -33.06 16.49 25.34
CA CYS A 916 -32.57 17.53 24.44
C CYS A 916 -31.22 18.11 24.88
N GLY A 917 -30.40 18.45 23.90
CA GLY A 917 -29.32 19.44 23.96
C GLY A 917 -29.00 19.89 22.52
N ASP A 918 -29.28 21.16 22.23
CA ASP A 918 -29.38 21.82 20.93
C ASP A 918 -28.35 21.43 19.83
N GLN A 919 -28.85 21.15 18.62
CA GLN A 919 -28.10 21.22 17.36
C GLN A 919 -28.70 22.29 16.42
N PRO A 920 -27.88 22.95 15.57
CA PRO A 920 -28.33 23.97 14.64
C PRO A 920 -29.07 23.35 13.45
N LYS A 921 -30.12 24.03 12.98
CA LYS A 921 -30.92 23.67 11.81
C LYS A 921 -30.03 23.57 10.55
N ILE A 922 -29.88 22.36 10.02
CA ILE A 922 -29.43 22.14 8.64
C ILE A 922 -30.69 21.94 7.79
N SER A 923 -30.87 22.84 6.83
CA SER A 923 -31.90 22.80 5.81
C SER A 923 -31.72 21.58 4.90
N THR A 924 -32.79 20.81 4.75
CA THR A 924 -32.97 19.75 3.77
C THR A 924 -32.76 20.31 2.36
N ILE A 925 -31.70 19.86 1.66
CA ILE A 925 -31.48 20.16 0.25
C ILE A 925 -32.05 18.99 -0.56
N THR A 926 -33.19 19.22 -1.20
CA THR A 926 -33.67 18.46 -2.35
C THR A 926 -32.66 18.57 -3.51
N PRO A 927 -32.40 17.50 -4.28
CA PRO A 927 -31.50 17.58 -5.43
C PRO A 927 -32.14 18.43 -6.54
N VAL A 928 -31.48 19.52 -6.89
CA VAL A 928 -31.86 20.39 -8.02
C VAL A 928 -31.20 19.83 -9.30
N PRO A 929 -31.90 19.71 -10.45
CA PRO A 929 -31.35 19.17 -11.71
C PRO A 929 -30.22 19.98 -12.38
N ASP A 930 -29.79 21.10 -11.80
CA ASP A 930 -29.04 22.16 -12.52
C ASP A 930 -27.50 22.06 -12.49
N GLN A 931 -26.91 20.93 -12.11
CA GLN A 931 -25.45 20.81 -11.88
C GLN A 931 -24.61 20.33 -13.08
N TYR A 932 -25.23 19.85 -14.17
CA TYR A 932 -24.53 19.37 -15.36
C TYR A 932 -24.94 20.15 -16.60
N VAL A 933 -23.97 20.54 -17.41
CA VAL A 933 -24.23 21.28 -18.65
C VAL A 933 -24.10 20.33 -19.83
N GLN A 934 -25.11 20.32 -20.70
CA GLN A 934 -25.08 19.70 -22.01
C GLN A 934 -25.01 20.79 -23.08
N LEU A 935 -24.54 20.43 -24.27
CA LEU A 935 -24.53 21.34 -25.42
C LEU A 935 -25.97 21.73 -25.78
N ASN A 936 -26.30 23.01 -25.71
CA ASN A 936 -27.62 23.51 -26.08
C ASN A 936 -27.72 23.72 -27.60
N TRP A 937 -28.25 22.73 -28.30
CA TRP A 937 -28.49 22.81 -29.74
C TRP A 937 -29.62 23.77 -30.15
N ALA A 938 -30.53 24.12 -29.22
CA ALA A 938 -31.69 24.97 -29.52
C ALA A 938 -31.27 26.40 -29.88
N VAL A 939 -30.16 26.88 -29.30
CA VAL A 939 -29.56 28.21 -29.55
C VAL A 939 -29.35 28.46 -31.05
N PHE A 940 -28.91 27.46 -31.80
CA PHE A 940 -28.63 27.62 -33.23
C PHE A 940 -29.91 27.89 -34.05
N GLN A 941 -31.04 27.31 -33.66
CA GLN A 941 -32.33 27.59 -34.28
C GLN A 941 -32.86 28.96 -33.84
N GLU A 942 -32.71 29.31 -32.56
CA GLU A 942 -33.12 30.61 -32.04
C GLU A 942 -32.36 31.76 -32.71
N VAL A 943 -31.05 31.64 -32.92
CA VAL A 943 -30.26 32.63 -33.67
C VAL A 943 -30.76 32.72 -35.13
N SER A 944 -31.08 31.59 -35.77
CA SER A 944 -31.64 31.58 -37.13
C SER A 944 -32.99 32.31 -37.22
N ASP A 945 -33.86 32.12 -36.23
CA ASP A 945 -35.19 32.71 -36.22
C ASP A 945 -35.15 34.22 -35.90
N VAL A 946 -34.23 34.65 -35.04
CA VAL A 946 -33.96 36.08 -34.80
C VAL A 946 -33.49 36.77 -36.09
N LEU A 947 -32.62 36.12 -36.88
CA LEU A 947 -32.16 36.65 -38.17
C LEU A 947 -33.29 36.73 -39.22
N LYS A 948 -34.26 35.82 -39.19
CA LYS A 948 -35.43 35.89 -40.09
C LYS A 948 -36.40 37.01 -39.69
N SER A 949 -36.54 37.26 -38.38
CA SER A 949 -37.45 38.28 -37.84
C SER A 949 -36.99 39.73 -38.06
N SER A 950 -35.70 39.97 -38.30
CA SER A 950 -35.14 41.31 -38.59
C SER A 950 -35.36 41.81 -40.03
N GLY A 951 -36.12 41.06 -40.85
CA GLY A 951 -36.33 41.33 -42.28
C GLY A 951 -37.50 42.24 -42.66
N SER A 952 -38.28 42.76 -41.71
CA SER A 952 -39.37 43.69 -42.04
C SER A 952 -39.66 44.63 -40.87
N ASP A 953 -39.03 45.80 -40.88
CA ASP A 953 -39.74 47.09 -40.76
C ASP A 953 -38.74 48.21 -40.47
N ASP A 954 -38.81 49.22 -41.32
CA ASP A 954 -38.04 50.45 -41.31
C ASP A 954 -38.64 51.38 -40.22
N SER A 955 -38.37 51.08 -38.95
CA SER A 955 -38.55 52.07 -37.88
C SER A 955 -37.60 51.80 -36.71
N GLY A 956 -36.67 52.74 -36.51
CA GLY A 956 -35.69 52.66 -35.45
C GLY A 956 -36.32 52.74 -34.07
N THR A 957 -36.33 51.61 -33.35
CA THR A 957 -36.17 51.56 -31.90
C THR A 957 -35.51 50.22 -31.53
N SER A 958 -34.36 50.28 -30.89
CA SER A 958 -33.51 49.14 -30.54
C SER A 958 -34.21 48.16 -29.58
N ALA A 959 -34.56 46.97 -30.05
CA ALA A 959 -34.88 45.82 -29.21
C ALA A 959 -33.57 45.23 -28.64
N SER A 960 -33.10 45.73 -27.50
CA SER A 960 -31.83 45.30 -26.87
C SER A 960 -32.00 44.21 -25.80
N VAL A 961 -33.05 43.39 -25.85
CA VAL A 961 -33.35 42.40 -24.79
C VAL A 961 -33.27 40.93 -25.24
N SER A 962 -33.04 40.63 -26.53
CA SER A 962 -32.99 39.23 -27.01
C SER A 962 -31.61 38.70 -27.46
N THR A 963 -30.58 39.54 -27.63
CA THR A 963 -29.25 39.08 -28.09
C THR A 963 -28.27 38.72 -26.96
N VAL A 964 -28.47 39.23 -25.74
CA VAL A 964 -27.57 39.00 -24.59
C VAL A 964 -27.67 37.57 -24.07
N ASN A 965 -28.87 37.01 -23.92
CA ASN A 965 -29.06 35.62 -23.48
C ASN A 965 -28.50 34.61 -24.50
N LEU A 966 -28.73 34.83 -25.80
CA LEU A 966 -28.17 33.98 -26.86
C LEU A 966 -26.63 33.97 -26.86
N LYS A 967 -26.02 35.10 -26.51
CA LYS A 967 -24.56 35.22 -26.41
C LYS A 967 -24.00 34.43 -25.23
N GLU A 968 -24.66 34.48 -24.07
CA GLU A 968 -24.28 33.67 -22.90
C GLU A 968 -24.41 32.17 -23.20
N GLU A 969 -25.47 31.77 -23.88
CA GLU A 969 -25.69 30.37 -24.25
C GLU A 969 -24.70 29.87 -25.33
N LEU A 970 -24.31 30.72 -26.29
CA LEU A 970 -23.23 30.41 -27.24
C LEU A 970 -21.88 30.24 -26.52
N ASN A 971 -21.56 31.08 -25.53
CA ASN A 971 -20.34 30.95 -24.73
C ASN A 971 -20.34 29.69 -23.87
N ALA A 972 -21.48 29.31 -23.29
CA ALA A 972 -21.62 28.05 -22.57
C ALA A 972 -21.34 26.85 -23.50
N ASN A 973 -21.80 26.90 -24.75
CA ASN A 973 -21.53 25.88 -25.76
C ASN A 973 -20.03 25.82 -26.16
N VAL A 974 -19.35 26.96 -26.29
CA VAL A 974 -17.89 27.02 -26.55
C VAL A 974 -17.12 26.40 -25.39
N SER A 975 -17.48 26.74 -24.15
CA SER A 975 -16.84 26.23 -22.94
C SER A 975 -17.06 24.72 -22.78
N PHE A 976 -18.27 24.23 -23.07
CA PHE A 976 -18.59 22.80 -23.08
C PHE A 976 -17.74 22.03 -24.11
N LEU A 977 -17.68 22.49 -25.37
CA LEU A 977 -16.89 21.84 -26.41
C LEU A 977 -15.38 21.85 -26.09
N THR A 978 -14.89 22.94 -25.52
CA THR A 978 -13.49 23.05 -25.08
C THR A 978 -13.18 22.04 -23.97
N ALA A 979 -14.07 21.91 -22.99
CA ALA A 979 -13.94 20.91 -21.92
C ALA A 979 -13.98 19.48 -22.48
N ALA A 980 -14.91 19.19 -23.41
CA ALA A 980 -15.03 17.88 -24.04
C ALA A 980 -13.76 17.48 -24.82
N ILE A 981 -13.15 18.40 -25.58
CA ILE A 981 -11.89 18.15 -26.31
C ILE A 981 -10.72 17.88 -25.34
N ASN A 982 -10.62 18.61 -24.25
CA ASN A 982 -9.59 18.40 -23.23
C ASN A 982 -9.77 17.03 -22.53
N LEU A 983 -11.01 16.66 -22.21
CA LEU A 983 -11.35 15.36 -21.63
C LEU A 983 -10.98 14.19 -22.56
N CYS A 984 -11.18 14.34 -23.87
CA CYS A 984 -10.72 13.35 -24.86
C CYS A 984 -9.20 13.18 -24.84
N SER A 985 -8.46 14.28 -24.65
CA SER A 985 -6.99 14.28 -24.69
C SER A 985 -6.36 13.69 -23.43
N GLU A 986 -6.96 13.91 -22.26
CA GLU A 986 -6.44 13.43 -20.96
C GLU A 986 -6.76 11.95 -20.70
N LYS A 987 -7.95 11.47 -21.10
CA LYS A 987 -8.43 10.12 -20.73
C LYS A 987 -8.00 8.99 -21.68
N LYS A 988 -7.26 9.26 -22.76
CA LYS A 988 -6.90 8.28 -23.81
C LYS A 988 -8.09 7.38 -24.21
N LEU A 989 -9.27 7.97 -24.38
CA LEU A 989 -10.43 7.25 -24.90
C LEU A 989 -10.11 6.81 -26.33
N TYR A 990 -10.41 5.54 -26.69
CA TYR A 990 -10.34 5.06 -28.07
C TYR A 990 -11.46 5.75 -28.88
N VAL A 991 -11.22 6.98 -29.30
CA VAL A 991 -12.14 7.77 -30.13
C VAL A 991 -11.54 7.84 -31.54
N ALA A 992 -12.36 7.60 -32.55
CA ALA A 992 -11.95 7.75 -33.94
C ALA A 992 -11.49 9.20 -34.19
N GLU A 993 -10.30 9.36 -34.77
CA GLU A 993 -9.58 10.63 -34.91
C GLU A 993 -10.40 11.67 -35.73
N ASP A 994 -11.28 11.18 -36.60
CA ASP A 994 -12.22 11.97 -37.39
C ASP A 994 -13.30 12.67 -36.55
N MET A 995 -13.77 12.08 -35.45
CA MET A 995 -14.79 12.68 -34.57
C MET A 995 -14.22 13.81 -33.72
N ILE A 996 -12.95 13.69 -33.30
CA ILE A 996 -12.24 14.74 -32.56
C ILE A 996 -11.97 15.93 -33.49
N GLU A 997 -11.55 15.67 -34.72
CA GLU A 997 -11.30 16.74 -35.70
C GLU A 997 -12.61 17.46 -36.08
N GLU A 998 -13.70 16.73 -36.27
CA GLU A 998 -15.04 17.31 -36.51
C GLU A 998 -15.51 18.18 -35.33
N THR A 999 -15.24 17.74 -34.09
CA THR A 999 -15.56 18.52 -32.87
C THR A 999 -14.71 19.79 -32.77
N ARG A 1000 -13.43 19.72 -33.18
CA ARG A 1000 -12.54 20.89 -33.26
C ARG A 1000 -13.00 21.89 -34.32
N ASN A 1001 -13.42 21.41 -35.48
CA ASN A 1001 -13.99 22.23 -36.55
C ASN A 1001 -15.30 22.90 -36.09
N MET A 1002 -16.15 22.18 -35.35
CA MET A 1002 -17.36 22.74 -34.76
C MET A 1002 -17.04 23.85 -33.74
N LEU A 1003 -16.04 23.65 -32.88
CA LEU A 1003 -15.59 24.68 -31.93
C LEU A 1003 -15.10 25.95 -32.65
N GLN A 1004 -14.33 25.81 -33.73
CA GLN A 1004 -13.87 26.96 -34.52
C GLN A 1004 -15.02 27.73 -35.17
N GLU A 1005 -15.98 27.03 -35.79
CA GLU A 1005 -17.16 27.65 -36.40
C GLU A 1005 -18.05 28.34 -35.34
N LEU A 1006 -18.14 27.77 -34.14
CA LEU A 1006 -18.87 28.35 -33.03
C LEU A 1006 -18.20 29.64 -32.50
N ILE A 1007 -16.88 29.65 -32.42
CA ILE A 1007 -16.11 30.86 -32.05
C ILE A 1007 -16.26 31.95 -33.12
N GLN A 1008 -16.23 31.58 -34.40
CA GLN A 1008 -16.48 32.51 -35.51
C GLN A 1008 -17.90 33.09 -35.43
N LEU A 1009 -18.91 32.25 -35.22
CA LEU A 1009 -20.29 32.69 -35.02
C LEU A 1009 -20.42 33.65 -33.84
N HIS A 1010 -19.79 33.32 -32.70
CA HIS A 1010 -19.77 34.20 -31.52
C HIS A 1010 -19.06 35.53 -31.81
N SER A 1011 -17.96 35.55 -32.58
CA SER A 1011 -17.27 36.78 -32.98
C SER A 1011 -18.10 37.67 -33.93
N LEU A 1012 -18.78 37.08 -34.90
CA LEU A 1012 -19.64 37.80 -35.86
C LEU A 1012 -20.86 38.40 -35.18
N MET A 1013 -21.35 37.77 -34.11
CA MET A 1013 -22.37 38.34 -33.25
C MET A 1013 -21.88 39.52 -32.39
N ASN A 1014 -20.57 39.73 -32.25
CA ASN A 1014 -19.97 40.83 -31.50
C ASN A 1014 -19.61 42.06 -32.37
N THR A 1015 -19.58 41.91 -33.71
CA THR A 1015 -19.29 43.01 -34.63
C THR A 1015 -20.56 43.77 -35.02
N SER A 1016 -20.52 45.11 -35.00
CA SER A 1016 -21.70 45.98 -35.25
C SER A 1016 -22.23 45.95 -36.70
N THR A 1017 -21.57 45.22 -37.59
CA THR A 1017 -22.02 44.95 -38.97
C THR A 1017 -22.42 43.49 -39.07
N LEU A 1018 -23.73 43.21 -39.04
CA LEU A 1018 -24.26 41.87 -39.26
C LEU A 1018 -24.04 41.46 -40.73
N GLU A 1019 -23.00 40.68 -41.00
CA GLU A 1019 -22.92 39.91 -42.25
C GLU A 1019 -23.90 38.73 -42.17
N LYS A 1020 -25.18 39.02 -42.43
CA LYS A 1020 -26.29 38.06 -42.31
C LYS A 1020 -26.04 36.77 -43.09
N GLU A 1021 -25.42 36.88 -44.27
CA GLU A 1021 -25.10 35.76 -45.15
C GLU A 1021 -24.01 34.83 -44.57
N SER A 1022 -22.96 35.41 -43.98
CA SER A 1022 -21.88 34.68 -43.28
C SER A 1022 -22.39 33.93 -42.05
N ILE A 1023 -23.30 34.54 -41.29
CA ILE A 1023 -23.93 33.93 -40.11
C ILE A 1023 -24.87 32.78 -40.48
N GLU A 1024 -25.70 32.95 -41.52
CA GLU A 1024 -26.59 31.90 -42.02
C GLU A 1024 -25.81 30.68 -42.55
N GLN A 1025 -24.66 30.91 -43.21
CA GLN A 1025 -23.78 29.84 -43.68
C GLN A 1025 -23.17 29.04 -42.52
N LEU A 1026 -22.67 29.73 -41.48
CA LEU A 1026 -22.12 29.09 -40.28
C LEU A 1026 -23.18 28.30 -39.51
N LEU A 1027 -24.38 28.84 -39.32
CA LEU A 1027 -25.49 28.14 -38.66
C LEU A 1027 -25.90 26.87 -39.41
N LYS A 1028 -25.94 26.92 -40.75
CA LYS A 1028 -26.24 25.75 -41.57
C LYS A 1028 -25.17 24.67 -41.41
N SER A 1029 -23.88 25.04 -41.38
CA SER A 1029 -22.78 24.12 -41.10
C SER A 1029 -22.91 23.47 -39.72
N LEU A 1030 -23.07 24.28 -38.66
CA LEU A 1030 -23.19 23.80 -37.27
C LEU A 1030 -24.38 22.85 -37.08
N LEU A 1031 -25.52 23.14 -37.70
CA LEU A 1031 -26.70 22.26 -37.66
C LEU A 1031 -26.49 20.95 -38.41
N THR A 1032 -25.73 20.94 -39.52
CA THR A 1032 -25.40 19.68 -40.22
C THR A 1032 -24.46 18.77 -39.40
N LYS A 1033 -23.62 19.35 -38.54
CA LYS A 1033 -22.73 18.59 -37.65
C LYS A 1033 -23.44 17.96 -36.46
N LYS A 1034 -24.66 18.44 -36.13
CA LYS A 1034 -25.50 17.87 -35.07
C LYS A 1034 -25.76 16.38 -35.26
N THR A 1035 -26.16 15.95 -36.46
CA THR A 1035 -26.48 14.54 -36.74
C THR A 1035 -25.29 13.60 -36.58
N LYS A 1036 -24.06 14.11 -36.72
CA LYS A 1036 -22.82 13.36 -36.57
C LYS A 1036 -22.28 13.40 -35.13
N LEU A 1037 -22.37 14.54 -34.44
CA LEU A 1037 -21.71 14.77 -33.15
C LEU A 1037 -22.61 14.67 -31.91
N GLU A 1038 -23.94 14.74 -32.04
CA GLU A 1038 -24.84 14.80 -30.87
C GLU A 1038 -24.73 13.56 -29.97
N VAL A 1039 -24.74 12.35 -30.56
CA VAL A 1039 -24.57 11.11 -29.80
C VAL A 1039 -23.22 11.09 -29.10
N PHE A 1040 -22.15 11.48 -29.79
CA PHE A 1040 -20.80 11.53 -29.24
C PHE A 1040 -20.69 12.53 -28.08
N LEU A 1041 -21.18 13.75 -28.26
CA LEU A 1041 -21.09 14.83 -27.26
C LEU A 1041 -21.96 14.56 -26.02
N ASN A 1042 -23.05 13.81 -26.14
CA ASN A 1042 -23.90 13.42 -25.01
C ASN A 1042 -23.23 12.42 -24.04
N HIS A 1043 -22.10 11.81 -24.41
CA HIS A 1043 -21.30 10.97 -23.51
C HIS A 1043 -20.45 11.78 -22.53
N PHE A 1044 -20.30 13.09 -22.75
CA PHE A 1044 -19.53 13.97 -21.85
C PHE A 1044 -20.44 14.57 -20.79
N ILE A 1045 -20.15 14.23 -19.53
CA ILE A 1045 -20.76 14.87 -18.37
C ILE A 1045 -19.79 15.94 -17.89
N VAL A 1046 -20.11 17.21 -18.14
CA VAL A 1046 -19.28 18.36 -17.72
C VAL A 1046 -19.94 19.04 -16.52
N PRO A 1047 -19.31 19.02 -15.32
CA PRO A 1047 -19.77 19.78 -14.16
C PRO A 1047 -19.76 21.29 -14.43
N LYS A 1048 -20.79 22.01 -13.97
CA LYS A 1048 -20.94 23.46 -14.17
C LYS A 1048 -19.76 24.27 -13.61
N ASP A 1049 -19.11 23.78 -12.54
CA ASP A 1049 -17.95 24.41 -11.91
C ASP A 1049 -16.71 24.46 -12.82
N ILE A 1050 -16.55 23.47 -13.71
CA ILE A 1050 -15.45 23.43 -14.71
C ILE A 1050 -15.71 24.46 -15.82
N ILE A 1051 -16.97 24.64 -16.22
CA ILE A 1051 -17.37 25.65 -17.20
C ILE A 1051 -17.18 27.05 -16.64
N ILE A 1052 -17.57 27.32 -15.39
CA ILE A 1052 -17.36 28.63 -14.73
C ILE A 1052 -15.85 28.94 -14.59
N ALA A 1053 -15.01 27.94 -14.29
CA ALA A 1053 -13.56 28.11 -14.25
C ALA A 1053 -12.96 28.42 -15.63
N LEU A 1054 -13.50 27.81 -16.70
CA LEU A 1054 -13.08 28.04 -18.09
C LEU A 1054 -13.62 29.35 -18.68
N GLU A 1055 -14.85 29.76 -18.36
CA GLU A 1055 -15.42 31.05 -18.75
C GLU A 1055 -14.59 32.22 -18.21
N ASN A 1056 -14.10 32.09 -16.97
CA ASN A 1056 -13.18 33.06 -16.35
C ASN A 1056 -11.78 33.06 -17.00
N GLN A 1057 -11.33 31.96 -17.61
CA GLN A 1057 -10.07 31.90 -18.39
C GLN A 1057 -10.23 32.31 -19.86
N CYS A 1058 -11.40 32.08 -20.46
CA CYS A 1058 -11.73 32.47 -21.84
C CYS A 1058 -11.93 33.99 -21.97
N ALA A 1059 -12.43 34.65 -20.92
CA ALA A 1059 -12.52 36.11 -20.86
C ALA A 1059 -11.16 36.82 -21.03
N GLU A 1060 -10.04 36.19 -20.60
CA GLU A 1060 -8.67 36.72 -20.79
C GLU A 1060 -8.02 36.32 -22.13
N LYS A 1061 -8.43 35.21 -22.76
CA LYS A 1061 -7.83 34.73 -24.02
C LYS A 1061 -8.53 35.19 -25.30
N LEU A 1062 -9.81 35.58 -25.24
CA LEU A 1062 -10.55 36.13 -26.39
C LEU A 1062 -10.16 37.58 -26.73
N TYR A 1063 -9.48 38.30 -25.83
CA TYR A 1063 -8.95 39.64 -26.11
C TYR A 1063 -7.63 39.62 -26.90
N VAL A 1064 -6.94 38.47 -26.99
CA VAL A 1064 -5.62 38.37 -27.63
C VAL A 1064 -5.72 37.89 -29.08
N SER A 1065 -6.80 37.20 -29.50
CA SER A 1065 -6.93 36.71 -30.89
C SER A 1065 -7.69 37.64 -31.83
N CYS A 1066 -8.20 38.79 -31.37
CA CYS A 1066 -8.87 39.78 -32.23
C CYS A 1066 -7.88 40.76 -32.90
N ASP A 1067 -6.64 40.86 -32.43
CA ASP A 1067 -5.65 41.80 -32.99
C ASP A 1067 -4.73 41.20 -34.08
N GLU A 1068 -4.76 39.89 -34.32
CA GLU A 1068 -3.89 39.24 -35.33
C GLU A 1068 -4.57 38.89 -36.66
N VAL A 1069 -5.86 39.23 -36.86
CA VAL A 1069 -6.58 38.97 -38.13
C VAL A 1069 -6.90 40.26 -38.91
N ALA A 1070 -6.29 41.38 -38.55
CA ALA A 1070 -6.28 42.58 -39.37
C ALA A 1070 -5.12 42.54 -40.37
N THR A 1071 -5.14 41.60 -41.33
CA THR A 1071 -4.50 41.78 -42.65
C THR A 1071 -4.82 40.62 -43.62
N MET A 1072 -5.31 41.02 -44.79
CA MET A 1072 -5.45 40.30 -46.06
C MET A 1072 -6.86 39.87 -46.46
N ASP A 1073 -7.31 40.60 -47.48
CA ASP A 1073 -8.58 40.64 -48.18
C ASP A 1073 -8.94 39.37 -48.97
N LEU A 1074 -10.26 39.14 -49.03
CA LEU A 1074 -11.10 38.82 -50.19
C LEU A 1074 -10.68 37.65 -51.11
N LEU A 1075 -11.55 36.63 -51.14
CA LEU A 1075 -11.67 35.61 -52.18
C LEU A 1075 -11.69 36.22 -53.60
N PRO A 1076 -11.00 35.62 -54.60
CA PRO A 1076 -11.37 35.79 -55.99
C PRO A 1076 -12.20 34.60 -56.51
N SER A 1077 -13.27 34.97 -57.20
CA SER A 1077 -14.19 34.13 -57.96
C SER A 1077 -13.53 33.38 -59.12
N THR A 1078 -14.13 32.24 -59.45
CA THR A 1078 -14.05 31.43 -60.67
C THR A 1078 -13.66 32.16 -61.96
N GLY A 1079 -12.76 31.55 -62.76
CA GLY A 1079 -12.59 31.90 -64.17
C GLY A 1079 -11.30 31.35 -64.80
N SER A 1080 -11.46 30.40 -65.71
CA SER A 1080 -10.46 29.83 -66.61
C SER A 1080 -9.58 30.85 -67.33
N SER A 1081 -8.27 30.59 -67.45
CA SER A 1081 -7.57 30.29 -68.72
C SER A 1081 -6.05 30.53 -68.65
N GLU A 1082 -5.34 29.69 -69.42
CA GLU A 1082 -4.04 29.92 -70.07
C GLU A 1082 -2.71 29.88 -69.27
N THR A 1083 -2.05 28.74 -69.48
CA THR A 1083 -0.62 28.45 -69.49
C THR A 1083 0.28 29.44 -70.24
N ARG A 1084 1.44 29.73 -69.62
CA ARG A 1084 2.84 29.89 -70.15
C ARG A 1084 3.50 31.01 -69.34
N GLY A 1085 4.62 30.83 -68.64
CA GLY A 1085 5.82 30.06 -68.93
C GLY A 1085 6.99 31.05 -68.95
N GLY A 1086 7.96 30.92 -68.05
CA GLY A 1086 9.08 31.87 -67.96
C GLY A 1086 10.01 31.51 -66.82
N GLY A 1087 11.14 30.87 -67.12
CA GLY A 1087 12.04 30.30 -66.12
C GLY A 1087 13.21 31.20 -65.73
N TYR A 1088 14.08 30.58 -64.92
CA TYR A 1088 15.49 30.90 -64.65
C TYR A 1088 15.76 32.13 -63.77
N GLN A 1089 16.15 31.89 -62.51
CA GLN A 1089 17.53 31.70 -62.03
C GLN A 1089 18.35 32.99 -62.03
N ALA A 1090 18.80 33.35 -60.82
CA ALA A 1090 20.20 33.59 -60.44
C ALA A 1090 20.27 34.73 -59.41
N GLU A 1091 21.14 34.78 -58.41
CA GLU A 1091 22.07 33.87 -57.72
C GLU A 1091 22.83 34.81 -56.75
N ARG A 1092 23.44 34.26 -55.69
CA ARG A 1092 24.55 34.84 -54.87
C ARG A 1092 24.13 35.77 -53.71
N LYS A 1093 24.71 35.66 -52.50
CA LYS A 1093 25.91 34.95 -52.02
C LYS A 1093 25.95 34.92 -50.48
N GLN A 1094 26.42 33.78 -49.94
CA GLN A 1094 27.46 33.56 -48.90
C GLN A 1094 27.54 34.51 -47.68
N GLY A 1095 27.76 34.05 -46.44
CA GLY A 1095 28.02 32.71 -45.91
C GLY A 1095 28.72 32.73 -44.53
N LYS A 1096 28.90 31.51 -43.97
CA LYS A 1096 29.79 31.09 -42.85
C LYS A 1096 29.40 31.57 -41.43
N GLY A 1097 29.50 30.76 -40.37
CA GLY A 1097 30.27 29.52 -40.15
C GLY A 1097 29.70 28.63 -39.04
N LYS A 1098 30.26 27.41 -38.97
CA LYS A 1098 29.88 26.21 -38.21
C LYS A 1098 30.44 26.21 -36.78
N GLU A 1099 29.84 25.41 -35.89
CA GLU A 1099 30.52 24.24 -35.32
C GLU A 1099 29.54 23.17 -34.78
N LYS A 1100 29.93 21.90 -34.93
CA LYS A 1100 29.14 20.66 -34.70
C LYS A 1100 29.67 19.97 -33.45
N CYS A 1101 28.83 19.15 -32.80
CA CYS A 1101 29.29 17.82 -32.35
C CYS A 1101 28.18 16.76 -32.36
N LYS A 1102 28.46 15.68 -33.10
CA LYS A 1102 27.74 14.38 -33.12
C LYS A 1102 28.12 13.57 -31.89
N LYS A 1103 27.31 12.56 -31.52
CA LYS A 1103 27.85 11.28 -31.05
C LYS A 1103 26.97 10.09 -31.47
N GLN A 1104 27.64 8.97 -31.63
CA GLN A 1104 27.39 7.87 -32.55
C GLN A 1104 27.23 6.57 -31.72
N LYS A 1105 26.37 5.65 -32.16
CA LYS A 1105 26.33 4.26 -31.70
C LYS A 1105 27.60 3.50 -32.12
N GLY A 1106 28.05 2.56 -31.30
CA GLY A 1106 29.09 1.58 -31.65
C GLY A 1106 29.24 0.50 -30.57
N SER A 1107 29.23 -0.75 -31.02
CA SER A 1107 29.12 -2.01 -30.27
C SER A 1107 30.44 -2.71 -29.93
N ARG A 1108 30.35 -3.65 -28.96
CA ARG A 1108 31.04 -4.97 -28.81
C ARG A 1108 32.43 -5.12 -28.15
N LYS A 1109 32.41 -6.01 -27.14
CA LYS A 1109 33.36 -7.07 -26.71
C LYS A 1109 34.82 -6.73 -26.38
N LYS A 1110 35.18 -6.97 -25.11
CA LYS A 1110 36.06 -8.08 -24.70
C LYS A 1110 35.71 -8.53 -23.29
#